data_AF-A0A6C1EBU9-F1
#
_entry.id   AF-A0A6C1EBU9-F1
#
_cell.length_a   1.000
_cell.length_b   1.000
_cell.length_c   1.000
_cell.angle_alpha   90.00
_cell.angle_beta   90.00
_cell.angle_gamma   90.00
#
_symmetry.space_group_name_H-M   'P 1'
#
loop_
_entity.id
_entity.type
_entity.pdbx_description
1 polymer ?
#
loop_
_entity_poly.entity_id
_entity_poly.type
_entity_poly.pdbx_seq_one_letter_code
_entity_poly.pdbx_strand_id
1 'polypeptide(L)'
;MKFLALISGGKDSFYNIFHCLKNDHELIALGNLYPKESDKQELDSFMFQTVGHDLIDNYSECIGVPLFRRHILSNSSKNVELNYSATQDDEIEELYQLLKTVKDQLPDLEAVSVGAILSSYQRTRVENVCSRLGLVVFSYLWQRDQAELMSEMCFMSKDVNDVESATSSGNKFDARIIKVAAIGLNDKHLGMSLPIIQPLLHKLNQLYQVHICGEGGEFETMVLDAPFFKHGYLKLTDMAKSNDGDVHNARLKVEFQPRILSDDFLQTQLDKLPVPPILHDDWLELSQVLKQRQTETRQRELKTLALEKVMGTSTNKINDKLYISNLKSCTSKTVEEQSKDIFTELAEILRSNGIPRSHILSSSLLVKDMSDFGKINKIYNEFLDVTKYGPLPPSRACVGSRCLPEGCHVQLSVVIDTEVRKNSGDNVKEHKSGLHVQGRSYWAPCNIGPYSQGIWSSDDANQVCFISGQIGLIPQSMELMQQDSLHQTVLALQHFDTLCKTINAQRKLSMTCYISDESIIDNACEAWVLYCCQMSDESDLWMDKMDDDKECLIIVKISDLPRGAVAEWGGITCKELVKEEEDEVDDDEETDNISPKIQELNLDTDDLHTITVNSPGSHKQFSTGFVDEKEKLLLVLKKTSKSAQVTLYYNPDDDVPFYQHVEYYPVERIFDYRGNEHRFGIHVRS
;
A
#
# COMPACT_ATOMS: atom_id res chain seq x y z
N MET A 1 -14.13 -11.00 12.48
CA MET A 1 -12.98 -11.89 12.78
C MET A 1 -12.66 -11.80 14.26
N LYS A 2 -12.16 -12.88 14.86
CA LYS A 2 -11.66 -12.87 16.23
C LYS A 2 -10.19 -12.42 16.28
N PHE A 3 -9.88 -11.46 17.14
CA PHE A 3 -8.57 -10.83 17.17
C PHE A 3 -7.94 -10.74 18.56
N LEU A 4 -6.61 -10.72 18.57
CA LEU A 4 -5.79 -10.34 19.72
C LEU A 4 -5.36 -8.89 19.55
N ALA A 5 -5.43 -8.09 20.61
CA ALA A 5 -4.90 -6.73 20.59
C ALA A 5 -3.49 -6.68 21.18
N LEU A 6 -2.51 -6.20 20.40
CA LEU A 6 -1.21 -5.83 20.94
C LEU A 6 -1.37 -4.50 21.69
N ILE A 7 -1.11 -4.52 22.99
CA ILE A 7 -1.28 -3.37 23.87
C ILE A 7 0.04 -2.94 24.50
N SER A 8 0.23 -1.63 24.59
CA SER A 8 1.29 -0.99 25.38
C SER A 8 0.77 -0.26 26.61
N GLY A 9 -0.55 -0.12 26.74
CA GLY A 9 -1.18 0.79 27.71
C GLY A 9 -1.48 2.18 27.13
N GLY A 10 -0.84 2.55 26.02
CA GLY A 10 -1.01 3.84 25.37
C GLY A 10 -2.29 3.99 24.56
N LYS A 11 -2.69 5.24 24.33
CA LYS A 11 -3.91 5.67 23.65
C LYS A 11 -4.11 4.96 22.30
N ASP A 12 -3.04 4.79 21.52
CA ASP A 12 -3.14 4.33 20.13
C ASP A 12 -3.59 2.87 20.06
N SER A 13 -3.03 2.02 20.94
CA SER A 13 -3.43 0.62 21.03
C SER A 13 -4.91 0.45 21.40
N PHE A 14 -5.43 1.24 22.35
CA PHE A 14 -6.82 1.16 22.78
C PHE A 14 -7.79 1.82 21.81
N TYR A 15 -7.38 2.89 21.14
CA TYR A 15 -8.19 3.52 20.10
C TYR A 15 -8.32 2.62 18.87
N ASN A 16 -7.24 1.92 18.48
CA ASN A 16 -7.29 0.93 17.41
C ASN A 16 -8.19 -0.27 17.76
N ILE A 17 -8.18 -0.75 19.02
CA ILE A 17 -9.15 -1.77 19.49
C ILE A 17 -10.58 -1.29 19.24
N PHE A 18 -10.87 -0.03 19.55
CA PHE A 18 -12.21 0.52 19.41
C PHE A 18 -12.66 0.57 17.94
N HIS A 19 -11.75 0.90 17.01
CA HIS A 19 -12.03 0.76 15.57
C HIS A 19 -12.17 -0.70 15.13
N CYS A 20 -11.43 -1.65 15.71
CA CYS A 20 -11.64 -3.07 15.42
C CYS A 20 -13.07 -3.50 15.82
N LEU A 21 -13.53 -3.09 17.01
CA LEU A 21 -14.90 -3.35 17.47
C LEU A 21 -15.94 -2.67 16.56
N LYS A 22 -15.67 -1.45 16.07
CA LYS A 22 -16.54 -0.72 15.13
C LYS A 22 -16.70 -1.44 13.79
N ASN A 23 -15.72 -2.23 13.38
CA ASN A 23 -15.75 -3.04 12.16
C ASN A 23 -16.22 -4.49 12.45
N ASP A 24 -17.01 -4.68 13.52
CA ASP A 24 -17.61 -5.97 13.91
C ASP A 24 -16.57 -7.09 14.13
N HIS A 25 -15.39 -6.73 14.64
CA HIS A 25 -14.38 -7.69 15.05
C HIS A 25 -14.49 -7.99 16.54
N GLU A 26 -14.20 -9.23 16.94
CA GLU A 26 -14.36 -9.71 18.32
C GLU A 26 -13.01 -9.76 19.02
N LEU A 27 -12.83 -8.98 20.09
CA LEU A 27 -11.63 -9.01 20.92
C LEU A 27 -11.65 -10.27 21.81
N ILE A 28 -10.68 -11.17 21.63
CA ILE A 28 -10.61 -12.42 22.39
C ILE A 28 -9.40 -12.53 23.33
N ALA A 29 -8.39 -11.68 23.14
CA ALA A 29 -7.17 -11.70 23.95
C ALA A 29 -6.38 -10.40 23.85
N LEU A 30 -5.53 -10.15 24.84
CA LEU A 30 -4.54 -9.08 24.84
C LEU A 30 -3.14 -9.70 24.74
N GLY A 31 -2.25 -9.06 23.99
CA GLY A 31 -0.84 -9.41 23.89
C GLY A 31 0.04 -8.24 24.30
N ASN A 32 1.11 -8.50 25.04
CA ASN A 32 2.08 -7.48 25.41
C ASN A 32 3.50 -8.05 25.43
N LEU A 33 4.44 -7.29 24.87
CA LEU A 33 5.87 -7.50 25.03
C LEU A 33 6.41 -6.51 26.07
N TYR A 34 7.28 -6.99 26.97
CA TYR A 34 7.76 -6.20 28.10
C TYR A 34 9.22 -6.49 28.47
N PRO A 35 9.92 -5.54 29.11
CA PRO A 35 11.28 -5.74 29.60
C PRO A 35 11.39 -6.95 30.54
N LYS A 36 12.50 -7.71 30.46
CA LYS A 36 12.79 -8.79 31.43
C LYS A 36 13.10 -8.25 32.83
N GLU A 37 13.74 -7.10 32.92
CA GLU A 37 14.10 -6.46 34.19
C GLU A 37 12.99 -5.51 34.63
N SER A 38 12.26 -5.85 35.70
CA SER A 38 11.12 -5.08 36.23
C SER A 38 11.50 -3.68 36.73
N ASP A 39 12.79 -3.46 37.05
CA ASP A 39 13.28 -2.22 37.63
C ASP A 39 13.73 -1.19 36.58
N LYS A 40 13.81 -1.59 35.29
CA LYS A 40 14.13 -0.68 34.18
C LYS A 40 12.86 -0.27 33.45
N GLN A 41 12.50 1.01 33.56
CA GLN A 41 11.34 1.58 32.86
C GLN A 41 11.59 1.86 31.38
N GLU A 42 12.84 1.88 30.93
CA GLU A 42 13.23 2.22 29.57
C GLU A 42 14.24 1.20 29.02
N LEU A 43 13.93 0.70 27.82
CA LEU A 43 14.85 -0.05 26.97
C LEU A 43 14.93 0.69 25.62
N ASP A 44 16.06 0.55 24.93
CA ASP A 44 16.26 1.03 23.55
C ASP A 44 15.48 0.14 22.54
N SER A 45 14.15 0.04 22.68
CA SER A 45 13.27 -0.62 21.71
C SER A 45 12.59 0.44 20.84
N PHE A 46 12.71 0.29 19.51
CA PHE A 46 12.01 1.13 18.54
C PHE A 46 10.56 0.68 18.32
N MET A 47 10.18 -0.49 18.86
CA MET A 47 8.89 -1.12 18.62
C MET A 47 7.90 -0.96 19.78
N PHE A 48 8.38 -1.06 21.03
CA PHE A 48 7.49 -1.24 22.17
C PHE A 48 7.69 -0.17 23.24
N GLN A 49 6.60 0.50 23.60
CA GLN A 49 6.56 1.36 24.77
C GLN A 49 6.82 0.52 26.03
N THR A 50 7.82 0.94 26.80
CA THR A 50 8.27 0.26 28.03
C THR A 50 7.81 0.98 29.31
N VAL A 51 7.46 2.27 29.19
CA VAL A 51 6.97 3.08 30.31
C VAL A 51 5.53 2.73 30.66
N GLY A 52 5.28 2.47 31.95
CA GLY A 52 3.95 2.16 32.47
C GLY A 52 3.54 0.69 32.36
N HIS A 53 4.47 -0.22 32.02
CA HIS A 53 4.22 -1.65 31.91
C HIS A 53 3.68 -2.31 33.20
N ASP A 54 3.88 -1.66 34.35
CA ASP A 54 3.33 -2.06 35.66
C ASP A 54 1.80 -2.16 35.67
N LEU A 55 1.13 -1.40 34.79
CA LEU A 55 -0.33 -1.31 34.79
C LEU A 55 -1.01 -2.32 33.86
N ILE A 56 -0.22 -2.98 32.99
CA ILE A 56 -0.72 -3.82 31.91
C ILE A 56 -1.53 -5.01 32.43
N ASP A 57 -1.11 -5.60 33.55
CA ASP A 57 -1.77 -6.76 34.14
C ASP A 57 -3.22 -6.49 34.55
N ASN A 58 -3.56 -5.23 34.85
CA ASN A 58 -4.92 -4.87 35.27
C ASN A 58 -5.92 -4.84 34.10
N TYR A 59 -5.46 -4.73 32.84
CA TYR A 59 -6.36 -4.63 31.70
C TYR A 59 -7.17 -5.91 31.44
N SER A 60 -6.62 -7.08 31.78
CA SER A 60 -7.34 -8.35 31.67
C SER A 60 -8.61 -8.34 32.54
N GLU A 61 -8.51 -7.79 33.76
CA GLU A 61 -9.64 -7.65 34.68
C GLU A 61 -10.61 -6.56 34.24
N CYS A 62 -10.12 -5.41 33.73
CA CYS A 62 -10.99 -4.33 33.23
C CYS A 62 -11.83 -4.74 32.00
N ILE A 63 -11.24 -5.50 31.07
CA ILE A 63 -11.86 -5.82 29.78
C ILE A 63 -12.59 -7.18 29.82
N GLY A 64 -12.09 -8.14 30.59
CA GLY A 64 -12.66 -9.49 30.68
C GLY A 64 -12.12 -10.47 29.64
N VAL A 65 -10.90 -10.26 29.13
CA VAL A 65 -10.23 -11.15 28.17
C VAL A 65 -8.84 -11.55 28.70
N PRO A 66 -8.33 -12.74 28.35
CA PRO A 66 -7.00 -13.18 28.80
C PRO A 66 -5.88 -12.27 28.27
N LEU A 67 -4.88 -12.04 29.11
CA LEU A 67 -3.65 -11.33 28.77
C LEU A 67 -2.48 -12.30 28.63
N PHE A 68 -1.81 -12.24 27.49
CA PHE A 68 -0.60 -12.99 27.21
C PHE A 68 0.59 -12.03 27.17
N ARG A 69 1.61 -12.32 27.96
CA ARG A 69 2.81 -11.50 28.02
C ARG A 69 4.04 -12.31 27.71
N ARG A 70 5.01 -11.69 27.05
CA ARG A 70 6.33 -12.29 26.81
C ARG A 70 7.43 -11.26 26.99
N HIS A 71 8.52 -11.67 27.60
CA HIS A 71 9.65 -10.79 27.83
C HIS A 71 10.44 -10.57 26.53
N ILE A 72 10.90 -9.35 26.29
CA ILE A 72 11.92 -9.06 25.29
C ILE A 72 13.32 -9.21 25.88
N LEU A 73 14.27 -9.63 25.05
CA LEU A 73 15.69 -9.69 25.41
C LEU A 73 16.28 -8.28 25.43
N SER A 74 17.35 -8.06 26.18
CA SER A 74 18.09 -6.79 26.12
C SER A 74 18.92 -6.73 24.83
N ASN A 75 19.01 -5.56 24.20
CA ASN A 75 19.77 -5.34 22.95
C ASN A 75 19.34 -6.24 21.78
N SER A 76 18.04 -6.48 21.64
CA SER A 76 17.47 -7.37 20.61
C SER A 76 16.94 -6.64 19.36
N SER A 77 17.10 -5.33 19.24
CA SER A 77 16.80 -4.58 18.02
C SER A 77 17.90 -4.80 16.98
N LYS A 78 18.00 -6.03 16.42
CA LYS A 78 19.13 -6.44 15.57
C LYS A 78 18.91 -6.05 14.11
N ASN A 79 17.70 -6.25 13.59
CA ASN A 79 17.34 -5.83 12.25
C ASN A 79 16.63 -4.47 12.32
N VAL A 80 17.31 -3.43 11.81
CA VAL A 80 16.81 -2.05 11.75
C VAL A 80 16.40 -1.62 10.34
N GLU A 81 16.37 -2.55 9.39
CA GLU A 81 15.92 -2.28 8.02
C GLU A 81 14.41 -1.99 7.98
N LEU A 82 13.96 -1.25 6.96
CA LEU A 82 12.56 -0.88 6.83
C LEU A 82 11.66 -2.11 6.64
N ASN A 83 12.10 -3.05 5.81
CA ASN A 83 11.44 -4.32 5.59
C ASN A 83 12.10 -5.40 6.45
N TYR A 84 11.30 -6.14 7.21
CA TYR A 84 11.83 -7.14 8.13
C TYR A 84 12.00 -8.50 7.45
N SER A 85 13.16 -9.10 7.68
CA SER A 85 13.43 -10.51 7.43
C SER A 85 13.73 -11.20 8.76
N ALA A 86 13.28 -12.44 8.91
CA ALA A 86 13.40 -13.18 10.17
C ALA A 86 14.86 -13.23 10.64
N THR A 87 15.13 -12.61 11.79
CA THR A 87 16.48 -12.38 12.28
C THR A 87 16.67 -13.05 13.64
N GLN A 88 17.72 -13.86 13.77
CA GLN A 88 17.95 -14.63 14.98
C GLN A 88 18.22 -13.74 16.21
N ASP A 89 17.55 -14.05 17.32
CA ASP A 89 17.53 -13.31 18.59
C ASP A 89 17.11 -11.84 18.48
N ASP A 90 16.29 -11.52 17.49
CA ASP A 90 15.65 -10.22 17.34
C ASP A 90 14.33 -10.12 18.13
N GLU A 91 13.96 -8.93 18.62
CA GLU A 91 12.73 -8.73 19.41
C GLU A 91 11.45 -9.14 18.66
N ILE A 92 11.48 -9.08 17.33
CA ILE A 92 10.35 -9.47 16.49
C ILE A 92 10.12 -10.98 16.49
N GLU A 93 11.16 -11.79 16.74
CA GLU A 93 10.98 -13.22 16.93
C GLU A 93 10.33 -13.54 18.29
N GLU A 94 10.51 -12.70 19.31
CA GLU A 94 9.74 -12.83 20.56
C GLU A 94 8.26 -12.49 20.33
N LEU A 95 7.94 -11.51 19.48
CA LEU A 95 6.57 -11.25 19.03
C LEU A 95 5.99 -12.48 18.30
N TYR A 96 6.76 -13.10 17.41
CA TYR A 96 6.36 -14.33 16.73
C TYR A 96 6.04 -15.46 17.72
N GLN A 97 6.90 -15.70 18.71
CA GLN A 97 6.66 -16.73 19.71
C GLN A 97 5.46 -16.43 20.61
N LEU A 98 5.24 -15.16 20.97
CA LEU A 98 4.05 -14.74 21.70
C LEU A 98 2.79 -15.08 20.89
N LEU A 99 2.67 -14.57 19.67
CA LEU A 99 1.49 -14.76 18.83
C LEU A 99 1.27 -16.22 18.45
N LYS A 100 2.34 -16.99 18.23
CA LYS A 100 2.26 -18.44 18.03
C LYS A 100 1.67 -19.14 19.26
N THR A 101 2.16 -18.81 20.45
CA THR A 101 1.65 -19.38 21.71
C THR A 101 0.17 -19.08 21.90
N VAL A 102 -0.26 -17.85 21.59
CA VAL A 102 -1.68 -17.48 21.67
C VAL A 102 -2.48 -18.25 20.64
N LYS A 103 -2.04 -18.34 19.38
CA LYS A 103 -2.73 -19.09 18.33
C LYS A 103 -2.86 -20.58 18.66
N ASP A 104 -1.84 -21.18 19.27
CA ASP A 104 -1.87 -22.58 19.72
C ASP A 104 -2.91 -22.79 20.84
N GLN A 105 -3.10 -21.80 21.73
CA GLN A 105 -4.07 -21.85 22.83
C GLN A 105 -5.48 -21.40 22.43
N LEU A 106 -5.59 -20.52 21.44
CA LEU A 106 -6.82 -19.96 20.88
C LEU A 106 -6.83 -20.19 19.36
N PRO A 107 -7.19 -21.40 18.88
CA PRO A 107 -7.12 -21.76 17.46
C PRO A 107 -8.01 -20.91 16.54
N ASP A 108 -9.06 -20.31 17.09
CA ASP A 108 -9.96 -19.40 16.38
C ASP A 108 -9.37 -17.99 16.18
N LEU A 109 -8.12 -17.72 16.60
CA LEU A 109 -7.47 -16.44 16.38
C LEU A 109 -7.20 -16.21 14.89
N GLU A 110 -7.81 -15.16 14.33
CA GLU A 110 -7.74 -14.83 12.91
C GLU A 110 -6.91 -13.57 12.64
N ALA A 111 -6.82 -12.66 13.62
CA ALA A 111 -6.22 -11.34 13.41
C ALA A 111 -5.50 -10.76 14.64
N VAL A 112 -4.68 -9.74 14.39
CA VAL A 112 -3.92 -9.00 15.40
C VAL A 112 -4.12 -7.50 15.20
N SER A 113 -4.55 -6.79 16.24
CA SER A 113 -4.69 -5.34 16.26
C SER A 113 -3.38 -4.67 16.71
N VAL A 114 -2.96 -3.62 15.99
CA VAL A 114 -1.77 -2.80 16.30
C VAL A 114 -2.11 -1.31 16.21
N GLY A 115 -1.70 -0.55 17.22
CA GLY A 115 -1.93 0.90 17.30
C GLY A 115 -0.85 1.75 16.62
N ALA A 116 -0.36 1.36 15.44
CA ALA A 116 0.64 2.15 14.70
C ALA A 116 -0.05 3.24 13.87
N ILE A 117 0.48 4.47 13.86
CA ILE A 117 -0.11 5.61 13.13
C ILE A 117 0.69 5.92 11.85
N LEU A 118 2.01 6.11 11.94
CA LEU A 118 2.85 6.53 10.80
C LEU A 118 4.20 5.80 10.69
N SER A 119 4.63 5.08 11.72
CA SER A 119 5.82 4.22 11.69
C SER A 119 5.69 2.99 10.78
N SER A 120 6.28 3.06 9.58
CA SER A 120 6.27 1.93 8.64
C SER A 120 7.09 0.77 9.19
N TYR A 121 8.12 1.12 9.97
CA TYR A 121 8.98 0.20 10.71
C TYR A 121 8.17 -0.74 11.62
N GLN A 122 7.20 -0.20 12.37
CA GLN A 122 6.36 -1.00 13.27
C GLN A 122 5.36 -1.87 12.49
N ARG A 123 4.70 -1.29 11.48
CA ARG A 123 3.70 -1.98 10.67
C ARG A 123 4.29 -3.20 9.96
N THR A 124 5.40 -3.04 9.23
CA THR A 124 5.98 -4.12 8.41
C THR A 124 6.44 -5.32 9.24
N ARG A 125 6.92 -5.09 10.46
CA ARG A 125 7.34 -6.15 11.40
C ARG A 125 6.16 -6.96 11.90
N VAL A 126 5.07 -6.30 12.31
CA VAL A 126 3.84 -6.99 12.75
C VAL A 126 3.21 -7.76 11.58
N GLU A 127 3.16 -7.15 10.39
CA GLU A 127 2.69 -7.80 9.16
C GLU A 127 3.53 -9.03 8.81
N ASN A 128 4.87 -8.97 8.92
CA ASN A 128 5.74 -10.12 8.69
C ASN A 128 5.41 -11.30 9.62
N VAL A 129 5.32 -11.03 10.93
CA VAL A 129 4.99 -12.05 11.92
C VAL A 129 3.61 -12.66 11.66
N CYS A 130 2.61 -11.80 11.41
CA CYS A 130 1.25 -12.25 11.17
C CYS A 130 1.14 -13.05 9.86
N SER A 131 1.84 -12.65 8.80
CA SER A 131 1.92 -13.38 7.53
C SER A 131 2.46 -14.80 7.75
N ARG A 132 3.55 -14.97 8.51
CA ARG A 132 4.13 -16.28 8.85
C ARG A 132 3.20 -17.17 9.69
N LEU A 133 2.28 -16.56 10.43
CA LEU A 133 1.29 -17.26 11.25
C LEU A 133 -0.06 -17.41 10.54
N GLY A 134 -0.26 -16.83 9.35
CA GLY A 134 -1.57 -16.78 8.69
C GLY A 134 -2.61 -16.00 9.51
N LEU A 135 -2.22 -14.83 10.01
CA LEU A 135 -3.06 -13.87 10.74
C LEU A 135 -3.20 -12.58 9.94
N VAL A 136 -4.35 -11.93 10.03
CA VAL A 136 -4.59 -10.61 9.44
C VAL A 136 -4.16 -9.52 10.43
N VAL A 137 -3.56 -8.43 9.94
CA VAL A 137 -3.25 -7.26 10.80
C VAL A 137 -4.37 -6.23 10.69
N PHE A 138 -4.80 -5.66 11.82
CA PHE A 138 -5.70 -4.50 11.88
C PHE A 138 -4.94 -3.28 12.38
N SER A 139 -4.76 -2.30 11.50
CA SER A 139 -4.02 -1.05 11.75
C SER A 139 -4.86 0.14 11.26
N TYR A 140 -6.02 0.35 11.87
CA TYR A 140 -7.00 1.35 11.45
C TYR A 140 -6.52 2.80 11.59
N LEU A 141 -5.52 3.05 12.43
CA LEU A 141 -4.95 4.39 12.61
C LEU A 141 -3.87 4.72 11.58
N TRP A 142 -3.43 3.71 10.81
CA TRP A 142 -2.30 3.82 9.89
C TRP A 142 -2.57 4.81 8.75
N GLN A 143 -1.65 5.75 8.53
CA GLN A 143 -1.69 6.80 7.49
C GLN A 143 -2.91 7.73 7.59
N ARG A 144 -3.57 7.82 8.75
CA ARG A 144 -4.58 8.84 9.05
C ARG A 144 -3.92 10.23 9.16
N ASP A 145 -4.68 11.27 8.82
CA ASP A 145 -4.28 12.64 9.15
C ASP A 145 -4.15 12.79 10.68
N GLN A 146 -3.03 13.33 11.13
CA GLN A 146 -2.67 13.34 12.55
C GLN A 146 -3.47 14.38 13.35
N ALA A 147 -3.82 15.50 12.72
CA ALA A 147 -4.57 16.57 13.39
C ALA A 147 -6.05 16.16 13.52
N GLU A 148 -6.62 15.58 12.47
CA GLU A 148 -7.94 14.97 12.48
C GLU A 148 -7.99 13.84 13.50
N LEU A 149 -7.07 12.87 13.42
CA LEU A 149 -7.03 11.72 14.33
C LEU A 149 -6.92 12.15 15.81
N MET A 150 -6.05 13.11 16.12
CA MET A 150 -5.95 13.63 17.50
C MET A 150 -7.26 14.30 17.94
N SER A 151 -7.93 15.02 17.03
CA SER A 151 -9.21 15.65 17.32
C SER A 151 -10.31 14.62 17.57
N GLU A 152 -10.34 13.52 16.82
CA GLU A 152 -11.24 12.38 17.06
C GLU A 152 -10.95 11.69 18.40
N MET A 153 -9.67 11.45 18.71
CA MET A 153 -9.26 10.89 20.00
C MET A 153 -9.66 11.80 21.17
N CYS A 154 -9.49 13.12 21.03
CA CYS A 154 -9.90 14.10 22.03
C CYS A 154 -11.43 14.14 22.19
N PHE A 155 -12.18 14.11 21.09
CA PHE A 155 -13.64 14.05 21.12
C PHE A 155 -14.15 12.84 21.92
N MET A 156 -13.48 11.70 21.75
CA MET A 156 -13.77 10.46 22.46
C MET A 156 -13.13 10.36 23.86
N SER A 157 -12.38 11.37 24.31
CA SER A 157 -11.68 11.39 25.59
C SER A 157 -12.34 12.33 26.61
N LYS A 158 -12.14 12.03 27.90
CA LYS A 158 -12.62 12.86 29.01
C LYS A 158 -11.81 14.16 29.08
N ASP A 159 -12.51 15.28 29.19
CA ASP A 159 -11.93 16.49 29.76
C ASP A 159 -12.08 16.40 31.27
N VAL A 160 -10.96 16.32 31.98
CA VAL A 160 -10.95 16.08 33.43
C VAL A 160 -11.25 17.33 34.23
N ASN A 161 -11.27 18.50 33.57
CA ASN A 161 -11.68 19.77 34.17
C ASN A 161 -13.19 20.04 34.00
N ASP A 162 -13.86 19.29 33.13
CA ASP A 162 -15.30 19.41 32.90
C ASP A 162 -16.07 18.45 33.84
N VAL A 163 -16.92 19.03 34.69
CA VAL A 163 -17.68 18.34 35.73
C VAL A 163 -18.73 17.38 35.14
N GLU A 164 -19.30 17.68 33.97
CA GLU A 164 -20.25 16.79 33.28
C GLU A 164 -19.54 15.59 32.64
N SER A 165 -18.33 15.81 32.10
CA SER A 165 -17.42 14.78 31.61
C SER A 165 -16.90 13.87 32.74
N ALA A 166 -16.56 14.44 33.91
CA ALA A 166 -16.01 13.72 35.05
C ALA A 166 -17.03 12.80 35.75
N THR A 167 -18.33 13.12 35.66
CA THR A 167 -19.43 12.32 36.23
C THR A 167 -19.94 11.22 35.28
N SER A 168 -19.55 11.28 34.01
CA SER A 168 -19.88 10.32 32.96
C SER A 168 -18.93 9.10 32.96
N SER A 169 -18.80 8.41 34.09
CA SER A 169 -17.91 7.24 34.22
C SER A 169 -18.28 6.15 33.19
N GLY A 170 -17.37 5.88 32.25
CA GLY A 170 -17.54 4.87 31.20
C GLY A 170 -17.80 5.41 29.79
N ASN A 171 -18.19 6.69 29.63
CA ASN A 171 -18.60 7.23 28.32
C ASN A 171 -17.44 7.53 27.37
N LYS A 172 -16.22 7.72 27.89
CA LYS A 172 -15.09 8.26 27.14
C LYS A 172 -13.78 7.67 27.63
N PHE A 173 -12.75 7.74 26.79
CA PHE A 173 -11.39 7.36 27.12
C PHE A 173 -10.81 8.27 28.22
N ASP A 174 -10.07 7.68 29.17
CA ASP A 174 -9.28 8.38 30.17
C ASP A 174 -7.79 8.14 29.90
N ALA A 175 -7.28 8.67 28.79
CA ALA A 175 -5.87 8.61 28.44
C ALA A 175 -5.09 9.76 29.11
N ARG A 176 -4.01 9.42 29.84
CA ARG A 176 -3.16 10.37 30.58
C ARG A 176 -1.75 10.37 30.03
N ILE A 177 -1.15 11.56 29.92
CA ILE A 177 0.26 11.72 29.57
C ILE A 177 1.14 11.18 30.70
N ILE A 178 2.02 10.23 30.41
CA ILE A 178 2.94 9.61 31.39
C ILE A 178 4.41 9.80 31.07
N LYS A 179 4.75 10.19 29.84
CA LYS A 179 6.10 10.58 29.43
C LYS A 179 5.99 11.79 28.52
N VAL A 180 6.97 12.68 28.61
CA VAL A 180 7.20 13.73 27.61
C VAL A 180 8.70 13.85 27.32
N ALA A 181 9.04 14.00 26.05
CA ALA A 181 10.42 14.05 25.56
C ALA A 181 10.55 14.98 24.34
N ALA A 182 9.84 16.11 24.34
CA ALA A 182 9.85 17.06 23.24
C ALA A 182 9.94 18.51 23.72
N ILE A 183 10.47 19.38 22.85
CA ILE A 183 10.60 20.81 23.11
C ILE A 183 9.24 21.42 23.48
N GLY A 184 9.23 22.21 24.55
CA GLY A 184 8.01 22.83 25.05
C GLY A 184 7.14 21.93 25.92
N LEU A 185 7.44 20.63 26.05
CA LEU A 185 6.81 19.73 27.01
C LEU A 185 7.68 19.56 28.28
N ASN A 186 7.05 19.50 29.45
CA ASN A 186 7.73 19.35 30.75
C ASN A 186 6.84 18.63 31.77
N ASP A 187 7.35 18.50 32.99
CA ASP A 187 6.69 17.83 34.13
C ASP A 187 5.26 18.29 34.43
N LYS A 188 4.89 19.53 34.08
CA LYS A 188 3.53 20.06 34.29
C LYS A 188 2.49 19.37 33.42
N HIS A 189 2.90 18.81 32.28
CA HIS A 189 1.99 18.14 31.35
C HIS A 189 1.70 16.68 31.73
N LEU A 190 2.53 16.08 32.60
CA LEU A 190 2.30 14.74 33.12
C LEU A 190 0.97 14.66 33.89
N GLY A 191 0.14 13.68 33.54
CA GLY A 191 -1.20 13.45 34.08
C GLY A 191 -2.33 14.24 33.39
N MET A 192 -2.02 15.11 32.42
CA MET A 192 -3.04 15.77 31.60
C MET A 192 -3.75 14.75 30.68
N SER A 193 -5.04 15.00 30.39
CA SER A 193 -5.78 14.25 29.38
C SER A 193 -5.58 14.85 27.99
N LEU A 194 -5.90 14.07 26.94
CA LEU A 194 -5.72 14.47 25.54
C LEU A 194 -6.40 15.81 25.21
N PRO A 195 -7.68 16.06 25.57
CA PRO A 195 -8.34 17.33 25.24
C PRO A 195 -7.65 18.56 25.85
N ILE A 196 -7.07 18.41 27.03
CA ILE A 196 -6.39 19.51 27.74
C ILE A 196 -5.07 19.87 27.07
N ILE A 197 -4.30 18.86 26.64
CA ILE A 197 -2.98 19.07 26.04
C ILE A 197 -3.04 19.39 24.54
N GLN A 198 -4.12 19.01 23.85
CA GLN A 198 -4.29 19.17 22.41
C GLN A 198 -3.95 20.58 21.88
N PRO A 199 -4.42 21.70 22.48
CA PRO A 199 -4.10 23.04 21.97
C PRO A 199 -2.60 23.36 22.03
N LEU A 200 -1.91 22.84 23.05
CA LEU A 200 -0.46 22.97 23.17
C LEU A 200 0.26 22.16 22.07
N LEU A 201 -0.18 20.92 21.82
CA LEU A 201 0.42 20.07 20.79
C LEU A 201 0.30 20.70 19.40
N HIS A 202 -0.84 21.30 19.05
CA HIS A 202 -1.01 22.03 17.78
C HIS A 202 -0.03 23.20 17.68
N LYS A 203 0.10 23.98 18.76
CA LYS A 203 1.05 25.09 18.81
C LYS A 203 2.50 24.61 18.64
N LEU A 204 2.88 23.52 19.31
CA LEU A 204 4.23 22.96 19.21
C LEU A 204 4.51 22.34 17.84
N ASN A 205 3.50 21.75 17.20
CA ASN A 205 3.60 21.28 15.83
C ASN A 205 3.88 22.43 14.85
N GLN A 206 3.14 23.54 14.95
CA GLN A 206 3.36 24.71 14.10
C GLN A 206 4.74 25.36 14.31
N LEU A 207 5.24 25.37 15.55
CA LEU A 207 6.51 26.03 15.88
C LEU A 207 7.74 25.14 15.67
N TYR A 208 7.62 23.85 15.94
CA TYR A 208 8.75 22.93 16.07
C TYR A 208 8.54 21.57 15.40
N GLN A 209 7.44 21.39 14.68
CA GLN A 209 7.07 20.12 14.02
C GLN A 209 6.97 18.93 15.00
N VAL A 210 6.67 19.20 16.29
CA VAL A 210 6.33 18.16 17.26
C VAL A 210 5.16 17.34 16.74
N HIS A 211 5.28 16.01 16.73
CA HIS A 211 4.21 15.15 16.21
C HIS A 211 2.97 15.24 17.09
N ILE A 212 1.82 15.61 16.50
CA ILE A 212 0.59 15.88 17.25
C ILE A 212 0.12 14.63 18.00
N CYS A 213 0.24 13.46 17.38
CA CYS A 213 -0.09 12.17 18.01
C CYS A 213 1.05 11.54 18.82
N GLY A 214 2.24 12.13 18.89
CA GLY A 214 3.36 11.58 19.68
C GLY A 214 4.02 10.32 19.12
N GLU A 215 3.91 10.06 17.81
CA GLU A 215 4.46 8.86 17.15
C GLU A 215 5.99 8.78 17.25
N GLY A 216 6.69 9.92 17.29
CA GLY A 216 8.14 10.00 17.43
C GLY A 216 8.63 9.80 18.86
N GLY A 217 7.75 9.43 19.79
CA GLY A 217 8.05 9.31 21.22
C GLY A 217 8.04 10.65 21.96
N GLU A 218 7.48 11.71 21.35
CA GLU A 218 7.37 13.04 21.96
C GLU A 218 6.61 13.02 23.28
N PHE A 219 5.63 12.13 23.38
CA PHE A 219 4.94 11.82 24.62
C PHE A 219 4.37 10.40 24.60
N GLU A 220 4.25 9.79 25.77
CA GLU A 220 3.55 8.51 25.96
C GLU A 220 2.31 8.69 26.82
N THR A 221 1.37 7.77 26.66
CA THR A 221 0.12 7.79 27.43
C THR A 221 -0.16 6.49 28.16
N MET A 222 -1.09 6.56 29.11
CA MET A 222 -1.70 5.41 29.76
C MET A 222 -3.22 5.56 29.80
N VAL A 223 -3.95 4.53 29.40
CA VAL A 223 -5.42 4.52 29.38
C VAL A 223 -5.97 3.96 30.69
N LEU A 224 -6.66 4.78 31.47
CA LEU A 224 -7.22 4.38 32.76
C LEU A 224 -8.67 3.86 32.66
N ASP A 225 -9.41 4.29 31.65
CA ASP A 225 -10.79 3.90 31.38
C ASP A 225 -11.05 3.99 29.87
N ALA A 226 -11.92 3.12 29.34
CA ALA A 226 -12.35 3.14 27.95
C ALA A 226 -13.78 2.59 27.82
N PRO A 227 -14.53 2.94 26.74
CA PRO A 227 -15.90 2.49 26.54
C PRO A 227 -16.13 0.97 26.55
N PHE A 228 -15.10 0.19 26.20
CA PHE A 228 -15.15 -1.28 26.16
C PHE A 228 -14.56 -1.94 27.42
N PHE A 229 -14.23 -1.16 28.46
CA PHE A 229 -13.82 -1.71 29.76
C PHE A 229 -15.05 -2.20 30.52
N LYS A 230 -15.48 -3.40 30.15
CA LYS A 230 -16.76 -4.00 30.55
C LYS A 230 -16.86 -4.30 32.04
N HIS A 231 -15.76 -4.60 32.71
CA HIS A 231 -15.75 -5.15 34.07
C HIS A 231 -15.16 -4.22 35.15
N GLY A 232 -14.52 -3.13 34.74
CA GLY A 232 -14.04 -2.11 35.67
C GLY A 232 -13.06 -1.16 35.01
N TYR A 233 -12.57 -0.18 35.77
CA TYR A 233 -11.61 0.81 35.30
C TYR A 233 -10.54 1.07 36.35
N LEU A 234 -9.46 1.76 35.97
CA LEU A 234 -8.35 2.09 36.85
C LEU A 234 -8.54 3.50 37.40
N LYS A 235 -8.73 3.63 38.72
CA LYS A 235 -8.82 4.92 39.38
C LYS A 235 -7.44 5.38 39.80
N LEU A 236 -7.01 6.54 39.30
CA LEU A 236 -5.76 7.17 39.73
C LEU A 236 -5.85 7.60 41.22
N THR A 237 -4.94 7.09 42.05
CA THR A 237 -4.87 7.45 43.48
C THR A 237 -3.72 8.39 43.78
N ASP A 238 -2.59 8.25 43.07
CA ASP A 238 -1.38 9.04 43.28
C ASP A 238 -0.49 8.96 42.03
N MET A 239 0.44 9.91 41.88
CA MET A 239 1.34 10.00 40.74
C MET A 239 2.73 10.46 41.21
N ALA A 240 3.74 9.62 41.01
CA ALA A 240 5.13 9.95 41.27
C ALA A 240 5.81 10.40 39.97
N LYS A 241 6.41 11.59 39.96
CA LYS A 241 7.14 12.13 38.80
C LYS A 241 8.64 11.90 38.97
N SER A 242 9.32 11.63 37.86
CA SER A 242 10.77 11.55 37.76
C SER A 242 11.26 12.24 36.50
N ASN A 243 12.51 12.66 36.50
CA ASN A 243 13.16 13.30 35.36
C ASN A 243 14.53 12.67 35.09
N ASP A 244 14.88 12.58 33.82
CA ASP A 244 16.22 12.23 33.35
C ASP A 244 16.59 13.16 32.19
N GLY A 245 17.43 14.16 32.46
CA GLY A 245 17.72 15.24 31.52
C GLY A 245 16.44 15.97 31.07
N ASP A 246 16.20 15.99 29.76
CA ASP A 246 15.03 16.63 29.13
C ASP A 246 13.79 15.72 29.08
N VAL A 247 13.92 14.44 29.47
CA VAL A 247 12.84 13.47 29.50
C VAL A 247 12.17 13.47 30.87
N HIS A 248 10.85 13.64 30.88
CA HIS A 248 10.06 13.63 32.11
C HIS A 248 9.07 12.47 32.09
N ASN A 249 9.02 11.70 33.18
CA ASN A 249 8.20 10.49 33.31
C ASN A 249 7.31 10.55 34.56
N ALA A 250 6.18 9.83 34.52
CA ALA A 250 5.27 9.66 35.64
C ALA A 250 4.94 8.17 35.86
N ARG A 251 5.11 7.72 37.10
CA ARG A 251 4.60 6.44 37.57
C ARG A 251 3.26 6.66 38.27
N LEU A 252 2.20 6.11 37.67
CA LEU A 252 0.84 6.20 38.20
C LEU A 252 0.61 5.10 39.24
N LYS A 253 0.02 5.44 40.38
CA LYS A 253 -0.57 4.48 41.31
C LYS A 253 -2.07 4.46 41.10
N VAL A 254 -2.62 3.29 40.83
CA VAL A 254 -4.03 3.11 40.50
C VAL A 254 -4.67 2.04 41.37
N GLU A 255 -5.98 2.11 41.50
CA GLU A 255 -6.82 1.13 42.15
C GLU A 255 -7.89 0.65 41.17
N PHE A 256 -8.05 -0.66 40.99
CA PHE A 256 -9.13 -1.21 40.19
C PHE A 256 -10.49 -0.88 40.82
N GLN A 257 -11.41 -0.38 40.01
CA GLN A 257 -12.79 -0.09 40.40
C GLN A 257 -13.76 -0.93 39.56
N PRO A 258 -14.49 -1.88 40.18
CA PRO A 258 -15.40 -2.73 39.44
C PRO A 258 -16.58 -1.91 38.88
N ARG A 259 -16.94 -2.18 37.63
CA ARG A 259 -18.08 -1.57 36.93
C ARG A 259 -18.53 -2.53 35.84
N ILE A 260 -19.84 -2.71 35.68
CA ILE A 260 -20.38 -3.51 34.57
C ILE A 260 -21.00 -2.58 33.52
N LEU A 261 -20.50 -2.63 32.30
CA LEU A 261 -21.10 -1.94 31.13
C LEU A 261 -21.93 -2.92 30.30
N SER A 262 -23.04 -2.44 29.74
CA SER A 262 -23.89 -3.23 28.83
C SER A 262 -23.34 -3.22 27.40
N ASP A 263 -23.74 -4.21 26.60
CA ASP A 263 -23.36 -4.24 25.17
C ASP A 263 -24.07 -3.12 24.38
N ASP A 264 -25.31 -2.76 24.77
CA ASP A 264 -26.05 -1.60 24.22
C ASP A 264 -25.31 -0.27 24.46
N PHE A 265 -24.69 -0.14 25.62
CA PHE A 265 -23.85 1.01 25.92
C PHE A 265 -22.64 1.08 24.98
N LEU A 266 -21.93 -0.04 24.81
CA LEU A 266 -20.78 -0.11 23.91
C LEU A 266 -21.21 0.25 22.48
N GLN A 267 -22.32 -0.31 21.99
CA GLN A 267 -22.84 0.00 20.66
C GLN A 267 -23.13 1.49 20.49
N THR A 268 -23.75 2.12 21.49
CA THR A 268 -24.01 3.58 21.48
C THR A 268 -22.72 4.40 21.38
N GLN A 269 -21.61 3.94 21.97
CA GLN A 269 -20.32 4.62 21.85
C GLN A 269 -19.66 4.34 20.51
N LEU A 270 -19.76 3.12 19.98
CA LEU A 270 -19.27 2.77 18.64
C LEU A 270 -19.98 3.58 17.55
N ASP A 271 -21.28 3.82 17.69
CA ASP A 271 -22.06 4.64 16.74
C ASP A 271 -21.59 6.10 16.69
N LYS A 272 -21.00 6.61 17.78
CA LYS A 272 -20.43 7.95 17.89
C LYS A 272 -18.97 8.04 17.46
N LEU A 273 -18.28 6.92 17.30
CA LEU A 273 -16.88 6.88 16.90
C LEU A 273 -16.75 7.45 15.48
N PRO A 274 -16.01 8.56 15.29
CA PRO A 274 -15.74 9.07 13.95
C PRO A 274 -14.99 8.03 13.12
N VAL A 275 -15.31 7.95 11.83
CA VAL A 275 -14.61 7.11 10.86
C VAL A 275 -14.41 7.92 9.58
N PRO A 276 -13.27 7.76 8.89
CA PRO A 276 -13.05 8.42 7.61
C PRO A 276 -14.13 8.05 6.59
N PRO A 277 -14.50 8.98 5.71
CA PRO A 277 -15.33 8.65 4.56
C PRO A 277 -14.56 7.72 3.60
N ILE A 278 -15.29 6.88 2.86
CA ILE A 278 -14.68 5.94 1.89
C ILE A 278 -14.03 6.70 0.72
N LEU A 279 -14.73 7.71 0.20
CA LEU A 279 -14.14 8.69 -0.70
C LEU A 279 -13.74 9.89 0.13
N HIS A 280 -12.51 10.37 -0.03
CA HIS A 280 -12.09 11.63 0.59
C HIS A 280 -12.87 12.80 -0.05
N ASP A 281 -12.88 13.96 0.61
CA ASP A 281 -13.72 15.09 0.20
C ASP A 281 -13.43 15.56 -1.24
N ASP A 282 -12.16 15.59 -1.64
CA ASP A 282 -11.69 15.90 -3.00
C ASP A 282 -12.24 14.89 -4.04
N TRP A 283 -12.20 13.60 -3.73
CA TRP A 283 -12.74 12.53 -4.60
C TRP A 283 -14.26 12.45 -4.61
N LEU A 284 -14.90 12.80 -3.50
CA LEU A 284 -16.36 12.91 -3.43
C LEU A 284 -16.85 14.03 -4.34
N GLU A 285 -16.15 15.17 -4.37
CA GLU A 285 -16.45 16.26 -5.30
C GLU A 285 -16.25 15.84 -6.75
N LEU A 286 -15.12 15.21 -7.09
CA LEU A 286 -14.89 14.67 -8.44
C LEU A 286 -16.04 13.72 -8.85
N SER A 287 -16.46 12.83 -7.95
CA SER A 287 -17.60 11.92 -8.17
C SER A 287 -18.92 12.67 -8.41
N GLN A 288 -19.15 13.79 -7.73
CA GLN A 288 -20.33 14.64 -7.94
C GLN A 288 -20.31 15.35 -9.29
N VAL A 289 -19.16 15.90 -9.69
CA VAL A 289 -18.96 16.53 -11.00
C VAL A 289 -19.23 15.52 -12.12
N LEU A 290 -18.68 14.29 -11.99
CA LEU A 290 -18.94 13.21 -12.94
C LEU A 290 -20.43 12.91 -13.12
N LYS A 291 -21.17 12.76 -12.01
CA LYS A 291 -22.62 12.48 -12.06
C LYS A 291 -23.39 13.60 -12.75
N GLN A 292 -22.97 14.85 -12.62
CA GLN A 292 -23.62 15.99 -13.27
C GLN A 292 -23.36 16.02 -14.78
N ARG A 293 -22.18 15.55 -15.22
CA ARG A 293 -21.76 15.53 -16.63
C ARG A 293 -22.25 14.31 -17.41
N GLN A 294 -22.86 13.32 -16.75
CA GLN A 294 -23.33 12.09 -17.42
C GLN A 294 -24.29 12.40 -18.59
N THR A 295 -23.90 11.95 -19.78
CA THR A 295 -24.75 11.92 -20.99
C THR A 295 -24.90 10.46 -21.45
N GLU A 296 -25.99 10.13 -22.15
CA GLU A 296 -26.40 8.77 -22.51
C GLU A 296 -25.26 7.87 -23.06
N THR A 297 -25.02 6.74 -22.38
CA THR A 297 -24.04 5.72 -22.74
C THR A 297 -24.33 5.14 -24.13
N ARG A 298 -23.35 5.22 -25.04
CA ARG A 298 -23.51 4.63 -26.39
C ARG A 298 -23.45 3.11 -26.31
N GLN A 299 -24.54 2.43 -26.65
CA GLN A 299 -24.53 0.98 -26.87
C GLN A 299 -23.66 0.65 -28.09
N ARG A 300 -22.67 -0.23 -27.92
CA ARG A 300 -21.81 -0.73 -29.01
C ARG A 300 -22.00 -2.25 -29.12
N GLU A 301 -22.21 -2.76 -30.33
CA GLU A 301 -22.48 -4.18 -30.57
C GLU A 301 -21.20 -5.03 -30.42
N LEU A 302 -21.35 -6.17 -29.73
CA LEU A 302 -20.32 -7.18 -29.57
C LEU A 302 -20.17 -8.05 -30.82
N LYS A 303 -18.93 -8.26 -31.26
CA LYS A 303 -18.54 -9.45 -32.01
C LYS A 303 -17.44 -10.15 -31.24
N THR A 304 -17.69 -11.40 -30.87
CA THR A 304 -16.70 -12.29 -30.26
C THR A 304 -16.41 -13.40 -31.25
N LEU A 305 -15.17 -13.49 -31.73
CA LEU A 305 -14.66 -14.65 -32.43
C LEU A 305 -13.27 -14.98 -31.89
N ALA A 306 -12.94 -16.26 -31.93
CA ALA A 306 -11.72 -16.83 -31.37
C ALA A 306 -10.69 -17.06 -32.48
N LEU A 307 -9.40 -16.83 -32.16
CA LEU A 307 -8.29 -17.13 -33.06
C LEU A 307 -7.14 -17.88 -32.37
N GLU A 308 -6.42 -18.66 -33.20
CA GLU A 308 -5.66 -19.86 -32.84
C GLU A 308 -4.14 -19.61 -32.65
N LYS A 309 -3.64 -18.39 -32.89
CA LYS A 309 -2.19 -18.16 -33.04
C LYS A 309 -1.50 -17.95 -31.69
N VAL A 310 -0.63 -18.89 -31.34
CA VAL A 310 0.17 -18.86 -30.12
C VAL A 310 1.49 -18.12 -30.38
N MET A 311 1.66 -16.92 -29.79
CA MET A 311 2.94 -16.16 -29.82
C MET A 311 4.04 -16.87 -29.02
N GLY A 312 5.32 -16.71 -29.38
CA GLY A 312 6.43 -17.29 -28.62
C GLY A 312 6.79 -16.49 -27.36
N THR A 313 7.57 -17.09 -26.45
CA THR A 313 8.25 -16.38 -25.36
C THR A 313 9.27 -15.39 -25.96
N SER A 314 9.35 -14.21 -25.36
CA SER A 314 10.19 -13.10 -25.79
C SER A 314 11.12 -12.67 -24.65
N THR A 315 12.39 -12.42 -24.95
CA THR A 315 13.39 -11.96 -23.98
C THR A 315 14.14 -10.78 -24.58
N ASN A 316 14.07 -9.63 -23.91
CA ASN A 316 14.66 -8.39 -24.37
C ASN A 316 15.37 -7.68 -23.22
N LYS A 317 16.60 -7.20 -23.44
CA LYS A 317 17.37 -6.49 -22.42
C LYS A 317 17.56 -5.04 -22.84
N ILE A 318 17.16 -4.11 -21.98
CA ILE A 318 17.32 -2.66 -22.19
C ILE A 318 18.03 -2.13 -20.96
N ASN A 319 19.26 -1.65 -21.15
CA ASN A 319 20.11 -1.16 -20.07
C ASN A 319 20.21 -2.18 -18.91
N ASP A 320 19.79 -1.76 -17.72
CA ASP A 320 19.75 -2.51 -16.49
C ASP A 320 18.50 -3.39 -16.33
N LYS A 321 17.52 -3.32 -17.25
CA LYS A 321 16.28 -4.11 -17.17
C LYS A 321 16.25 -5.27 -18.16
N LEU A 322 15.75 -6.40 -17.70
CA LEU A 322 15.43 -7.58 -18.51
C LEU A 322 13.92 -7.78 -18.55
N TYR A 323 13.37 -7.81 -19.76
CA TYR A 323 11.97 -8.08 -20.03
C TYR A 323 11.84 -9.53 -20.50
N ILE A 324 11.02 -10.30 -19.80
CA ILE A 324 10.61 -11.63 -20.25
C ILE A 324 9.10 -11.56 -20.45
N SER A 325 8.66 -11.72 -21.69
CA SER A 325 7.26 -11.54 -22.08
C SER A 325 6.67 -12.81 -22.66
N ASN A 326 5.35 -12.96 -22.47
CA ASN A 326 4.54 -14.01 -23.09
C ASN A 326 4.89 -15.45 -22.65
N LEU A 327 5.42 -15.64 -21.43
CA LEU A 327 5.63 -16.98 -20.87
C LEU A 327 4.30 -17.70 -20.75
N LYS A 328 4.26 -18.94 -21.26
CA LYS A 328 3.10 -19.83 -21.18
C LYS A 328 3.53 -21.27 -21.41
N SER A 329 2.75 -22.21 -20.92
CA SER A 329 2.97 -23.63 -21.20
C SER A 329 2.20 -24.06 -22.44
N CYS A 330 2.90 -24.65 -23.40
CA CYS A 330 2.32 -25.19 -24.63
C CYS A 330 2.02 -26.70 -24.52
N THR A 331 2.38 -27.34 -23.41
CA THR A 331 2.34 -28.81 -23.25
C THR A 331 1.33 -29.27 -22.21
N SER A 332 1.10 -28.47 -21.18
CA SER A 332 0.26 -28.83 -20.04
C SER A 332 -1.20 -28.46 -20.27
N LYS A 333 -2.11 -29.23 -19.68
CA LYS A 333 -3.57 -29.09 -19.94
C LYS A 333 -4.31 -28.32 -18.87
N THR A 334 -3.85 -28.37 -17.62
CA THR A 334 -4.51 -27.71 -16.49
C THR A 334 -3.83 -26.39 -16.15
N VAL A 335 -4.60 -25.43 -15.61
CA VAL A 335 -4.05 -24.12 -15.21
C VAL A 335 -2.94 -24.26 -14.16
N GLU A 336 -3.03 -25.24 -13.25
CA GLU A 336 -2.02 -25.49 -12.24
C GLU A 336 -0.71 -26.02 -12.83
N GLU A 337 -0.79 -26.97 -13.77
CA GLU A 337 0.39 -27.47 -14.47
C GLU A 337 1.03 -26.37 -15.34
N GLN A 338 0.22 -25.62 -16.09
CA GLN A 338 0.72 -24.51 -16.90
C GLN A 338 1.41 -23.44 -16.04
N SER A 339 0.82 -23.09 -14.90
CA SER A 339 1.42 -22.15 -13.95
C SER A 339 2.77 -22.67 -13.42
N LYS A 340 2.85 -23.96 -13.05
CA LYS A 340 4.11 -24.58 -12.59
C LYS A 340 5.18 -24.57 -13.66
N ASP A 341 4.82 -24.88 -14.90
CA ASP A 341 5.74 -24.86 -16.04
C ASP A 341 6.29 -23.44 -16.26
N ILE A 342 5.41 -22.43 -16.28
CA ILE A 342 5.79 -21.01 -16.43
C ILE A 342 6.79 -20.57 -15.36
N PHE A 343 6.51 -20.90 -14.08
CA PHE A 343 7.41 -20.53 -12.99
C PHE A 343 8.70 -21.35 -12.96
N THR A 344 8.68 -22.56 -13.53
CA THR A 344 9.89 -23.38 -13.72
C THR A 344 10.77 -22.76 -14.81
N GLU A 345 10.19 -22.41 -15.96
CA GLU A 345 10.89 -21.72 -17.05
C GLU A 345 11.47 -20.37 -16.57
N LEU A 346 10.67 -19.57 -15.87
CA LEU A 346 11.15 -18.31 -15.28
C LEU A 346 12.30 -18.55 -14.29
N ALA A 347 12.22 -19.57 -13.43
CA ALA A 347 13.31 -19.92 -12.51
C ALA A 347 14.60 -20.28 -13.28
N GLU A 348 14.48 -21.00 -14.38
CA GLU A 348 15.61 -21.38 -15.23
C GLU A 348 16.25 -20.16 -15.90
N ILE A 349 15.44 -19.24 -16.45
CA ILE A 349 15.94 -17.99 -17.06
C ILE A 349 16.64 -17.13 -16.02
N LEU A 350 16.06 -16.96 -14.83
CA LEU A 350 16.68 -16.22 -13.73
C LEU A 350 18.03 -16.84 -13.34
N ARG A 351 18.05 -18.17 -13.15
CA ARG A 351 19.25 -18.92 -12.79
C ARG A 351 20.34 -18.84 -13.87
N SER A 352 19.98 -18.94 -15.15
CA SER A 352 20.95 -18.87 -16.26
C SER A 352 21.59 -17.48 -16.38
N ASN A 353 20.89 -16.44 -15.94
CA ASN A 353 21.40 -15.06 -15.92
C ASN A 353 22.04 -14.67 -14.57
N GLY A 354 22.03 -15.56 -13.57
CA GLY A 354 22.55 -15.28 -12.23
C GLY A 354 21.75 -14.24 -11.45
N ILE A 355 20.46 -14.06 -11.78
CA ILE A 355 19.58 -13.06 -11.18
C ILE A 355 18.69 -13.74 -10.12
N PRO A 356 18.60 -13.20 -8.89
CA PRO A 356 17.73 -13.75 -7.86
C PRO A 356 16.26 -13.36 -8.09
N ARG A 357 15.32 -14.12 -7.51
CA ARG A 357 13.87 -13.88 -7.64
C ARG A 357 13.43 -12.53 -7.06
N SER A 358 14.12 -12.01 -6.05
CA SER A 358 13.83 -10.70 -5.45
C SER A 358 13.88 -9.56 -6.45
N HIS A 359 14.65 -9.69 -7.53
CA HIS A 359 14.85 -8.62 -8.52
C HIS A 359 13.71 -8.48 -9.54
N ILE A 360 12.68 -9.33 -9.47
CA ILE A 360 11.49 -9.14 -10.30
C ILE A 360 10.77 -7.88 -9.80
N LEU A 361 10.66 -6.85 -10.65
CA LEU A 361 10.06 -5.56 -10.29
C LEU A 361 8.55 -5.53 -10.54
N SER A 362 8.14 -6.07 -11.68
CA SER A 362 6.74 -6.06 -12.12
C SER A 362 6.37 -7.33 -12.84
N SER A 363 5.07 -7.67 -12.80
CA SER A 363 4.48 -8.83 -13.44
C SER A 363 3.13 -8.48 -14.07
N SER A 364 2.94 -8.94 -15.30
CA SER A 364 1.64 -8.93 -16.00
C SER A 364 1.15 -10.37 -16.08
N LEU A 365 0.02 -10.65 -15.46
CA LEU A 365 -0.55 -11.99 -15.40
C LEU A 365 -1.92 -11.99 -16.08
N LEU A 366 -2.00 -12.62 -17.25
CA LEU A 366 -3.25 -12.87 -17.95
C LEU A 366 -3.78 -14.23 -17.56
N VAL A 367 -5.07 -14.28 -17.25
CA VAL A 367 -5.74 -15.51 -16.86
C VAL A 367 -6.99 -15.69 -17.71
N LYS A 368 -7.22 -16.88 -18.26
CA LYS A 368 -8.36 -17.11 -19.18
C LYS A 368 -9.71 -17.10 -18.46
N ASP A 369 -9.74 -17.55 -17.21
CA ASP A 369 -10.94 -17.60 -16.36
C ASP A 369 -10.60 -17.16 -14.92
N MET A 370 -11.25 -16.10 -14.43
CA MET A 370 -10.98 -15.57 -13.09
C MET A 370 -11.39 -16.47 -11.93
N SER A 371 -12.16 -17.54 -12.17
CA SER A 371 -12.39 -18.57 -11.16
C SER A 371 -11.10 -19.33 -10.77
N ASP A 372 -10.08 -19.35 -11.63
CA ASP A 372 -8.79 -20.00 -11.36
C ASP A 372 -7.80 -19.12 -10.57
N PHE A 373 -8.17 -17.87 -10.24
CA PHE A 373 -7.32 -16.91 -9.54
C PHE A 373 -6.68 -17.48 -8.26
N GLY A 374 -7.47 -18.18 -7.44
CA GLY A 374 -6.98 -18.77 -6.19
C GLY A 374 -5.91 -19.85 -6.39
N LYS A 375 -6.06 -20.68 -7.43
CA LYS A 375 -5.10 -21.75 -7.77
C LYS A 375 -3.77 -21.17 -8.25
N ILE A 376 -3.83 -20.16 -9.12
CA ILE A 376 -2.64 -19.48 -9.65
C ILE A 376 -1.91 -18.75 -8.53
N ASN A 377 -2.63 -18.01 -7.67
CA ASN A 377 -2.03 -17.31 -6.53
C ASN A 377 -1.29 -18.26 -5.59
N LYS A 378 -1.77 -19.49 -5.37
CA LYS A 378 -1.07 -20.48 -4.55
C LYS A 378 0.31 -20.80 -5.14
N ILE A 379 0.40 -21.08 -6.43
CA ILE A 379 1.66 -21.42 -7.11
C ILE A 379 2.58 -20.19 -7.19
N TYR A 380 2.01 -19.02 -7.45
CA TYR A 380 2.72 -17.75 -7.46
C TYR A 380 3.36 -17.45 -6.09
N ASN A 381 2.60 -17.66 -5.00
CA ASN A 381 3.08 -17.54 -3.62
C ASN A 381 4.26 -18.48 -3.35
N GLU A 382 4.16 -19.75 -3.76
CA GLU A 382 5.22 -20.76 -3.59
C GLU A 382 6.50 -20.39 -4.37
N PHE A 383 6.36 -19.80 -5.56
CA PHE A 383 7.51 -19.37 -6.36
C PHE A 383 8.24 -18.18 -5.73
N LEU A 384 7.50 -17.18 -5.27
CA LEU A 384 8.08 -15.96 -4.71
C LEU A 384 8.53 -16.10 -3.27
N ASP A 385 7.86 -16.93 -2.47
CA ASP A 385 8.14 -17.23 -1.06
C ASP A 385 8.86 -16.09 -0.35
N VAL A 386 8.10 -15.07 0.07
CA VAL A 386 8.64 -13.83 0.63
C VAL A 386 9.45 -14.04 1.92
N THR A 387 9.27 -15.20 2.57
CA THR A 387 10.06 -15.58 3.75
C THR A 387 11.47 -16.03 3.38
N LYS A 388 11.65 -16.52 2.15
CA LYS A 388 12.90 -17.10 1.65
C LYS A 388 13.64 -16.19 0.67
N TYR A 389 12.91 -15.50 -0.20
CA TYR A 389 13.52 -14.75 -1.30
C TYR A 389 13.48 -13.23 -1.13
N GLY A 390 12.74 -12.71 -0.14
CA GLY A 390 12.72 -11.29 0.18
C GLY A 390 11.31 -10.77 0.44
N PRO A 391 11.16 -9.75 1.31
CA PRO A 391 9.86 -9.29 1.80
C PRO A 391 9.00 -8.57 0.74
N LEU A 392 9.59 -8.16 -0.38
CA LEU A 392 8.92 -7.40 -1.44
C LEU A 392 8.65 -8.27 -2.68
N PRO A 393 7.44 -8.86 -2.84
CA PRO A 393 7.02 -9.44 -4.11
C PRO A 393 6.90 -8.34 -5.19
N PRO A 394 6.95 -8.66 -6.50
CA PRO A 394 6.80 -7.67 -7.57
C PRO A 394 5.45 -6.96 -7.52
N SER A 395 5.38 -5.79 -8.18
CA SER A 395 4.09 -5.22 -8.57
C SER A 395 3.38 -6.15 -9.56
N ARG A 396 2.05 -6.07 -9.64
CA ARG A 396 1.25 -6.98 -10.46
C ARG A 396 0.00 -6.32 -11.03
N ALA A 397 -0.23 -6.55 -12.31
CA ALA A 397 -1.55 -6.48 -12.95
C ALA A 397 -2.00 -7.91 -13.24
N CYS A 398 -3.20 -8.30 -12.76
CA CYS A 398 -3.72 -9.66 -12.94
C CYS A 398 -5.16 -9.60 -13.44
N VAL A 399 -5.36 -9.79 -14.74
CA VAL A 399 -6.66 -9.58 -15.39
C VAL A 399 -7.13 -10.83 -16.16
N GLY A 400 -8.45 -10.95 -16.27
CA GLY A 400 -9.12 -12.00 -17.01
C GLY A 400 -9.24 -11.67 -18.49
N SER A 401 -8.66 -12.50 -19.35
CA SER A 401 -8.78 -12.36 -20.81
C SER A 401 -9.15 -13.68 -21.48
N ARG A 402 -10.40 -13.78 -21.92
CA ARG A 402 -10.88 -14.92 -22.74
C ARG A 402 -10.28 -14.91 -24.15
N CYS A 403 -9.64 -13.81 -24.53
CA CYS A 403 -8.88 -13.65 -25.77
C CYS A 403 -7.54 -14.43 -25.77
N LEU A 404 -7.15 -15.06 -24.66
CA LEU A 404 -6.02 -15.98 -24.65
C LEU A 404 -6.26 -17.17 -25.61
N PRO A 405 -5.21 -17.63 -26.34
CA PRO A 405 -5.33 -18.72 -27.31
C PRO A 405 -5.95 -19.99 -26.74
N GLU A 406 -6.51 -20.82 -27.61
CA GLU A 406 -7.08 -22.09 -27.17
C GLU A 406 -6.03 -23.00 -26.52
N GLY A 407 -6.40 -23.63 -25.40
CA GLY A 407 -5.47 -24.38 -24.56
C GLY A 407 -4.48 -23.54 -23.74
N CYS A 408 -4.45 -22.20 -23.86
CA CYS A 408 -3.67 -21.33 -22.99
C CYS A 408 -4.55 -20.78 -21.86
N HIS A 409 -4.29 -21.18 -20.62
CA HIS A 409 -5.08 -20.74 -19.46
C HIS A 409 -4.44 -19.58 -18.70
N VAL A 410 -3.13 -19.42 -18.84
CA VAL A 410 -2.36 -18.39 -18.13
C VAL A 410 -1.16 -17.95 -18.98
N GLN A 411 -0.89 -16.64 -19.00
CA GLN A 411 0.30 -16.04 -19.62
C GLN A 411 0.94 -15.06 -18.64
N LEU A 412 2.27 -15.11 -18.52
CA LEU A 412 3.06 -14.25 -17.64
C LEU A 412 4.06 -13.42 -18.43
N SER A 413 4.17 -12.14 -18.10
CA SER A 413 5.30 -11.29 -18.44
C SER A 413 5.89 -10.69 -17.17
N VAL A 414 7.20 -10.46 -17.15
CA VAL A 414 7.90 -9.86 -16.01
C VAL A 414 8.94 -8.84 -16.45
N VAL A 415 9.12 -7.82 -15.62
CA VAL A 415 10.22 -6.85 -15.69
C VAL A 415 11.18 -7.15 -14.55
N ILE A 416 12.46 -7.31 -14.86
CA ILE A 416 13.49 -7.74 -13.91
C ILE A 416 14.62 -6.73 -13.89
N ASP A 417 15.10 -6.42 -12.69
CA ASP A 417 16.35 -5.68 -12.50
C ASP A 417 17.57 -6.60 -12.66
N THR A 418 18.46 -6.26 -13.60
CA THR A 418 19.67 -7.04 -13.88
C THR A 418 20.90 -6.57 -13.12
N GLU A 419 20.86 -5.41 -12.44
CA GLU A 419 21.97 -4.99 -11.60
C GLU A 419 22.08 -5.91 -10.37
N VAL A 420 23.15 -6.71 -10.35
CA VAL A 420 23.51 -7.57 -9.21
C VAL A 420 24.85 -7.07 -8.68
N ARG A 421 24.84 -6.14 -7.72
CA ARG A 421 26.09 -5.68 -7.09
C ARG A 421 26.47 -6.63 -5.95
N LYS A 422 27.66 -7.22 -6.04
CA LYS A 422 28.32 -7.93 -4.94
C LYS A 422 29.19 -6.95 -4.18
N ASN A 423 28.90 -6.72 -2.90
CA ASN A 423 29.77 -5.91 -2.05
C ASN A 423 30.99 -6.71 -1.56
N SER A 424 32.03 -5.96 -1.20
CA SER A 424 33.29 -6.41 -0.57
C SER A 424 33.14 -6.88 0.89
N GLY A 425 31.90 -7.12 1.36
CA GLY A 425 31.54 -7.64 2.66
C GLY A 425 30.17 -8.30 2.57
N ASP A 426 29.98 -9.44 3.24
CA ASP A 426 28.94 -10.47 3.03
C ASP A 426 27.44 -10.05 3.05
N ASN A 427 27.10 -8.75 3.10
CA ASN A 427 25.71 -8.28 3.06
C ASN A 427 25.37 -7.67 1.68
N VAL A 428 24.56 -8.40 0.91
CA VAL A 428 23.92 -7.91 -0.33
C VAL A 428 22.83 -6.91 0.08
N LYS A 429 22.97 -5.63 -0.23
CA LYS A 429 21.86 -4.67 -0.10
C LYS A 429 20.80 -5.00 -1.14
N GLU A 430 19.53 -5.03 -0.75
CA GLU A 430 18.41 -5.11 -1.68
C GLU A 430 18.35 -3.84 -2.55
N HIS A 431 18.48 -3.98 -3.87
CA HIS A 431 18.35 -2.88 -4.85
C HIS A 431 16.87 -2.51 -5.15
N LYS A 432 15.95 -3.04 -4.36
CA LYS A 432 14.52 -2.95 -4.59
C LYS A 432 13.85 -2.34 -3.37
N SER A 433 13.10 -1.27 -3.61
CA SER A 433 12.23 -0.65 -2.63
C SER A 433 10.77 -0.81 -3.07
N GLY A 434 9.86 -0.70 -2.12
CA GLY A 434 8.46 -0.97 -2.41
C GLY A 434 7.53 -0.64 -1.27
N LEU A 435 6.26 -0.48 -1.64
CA LEU A 435 5.15 -0.39 -0.72
C LEU A 435 4.38 -1.71 -0.74
N HIS A 436 4.43 -2.44 0.37
CA HIS A 436 3.69 -3.68 0.58
C HIS A 436 2.72 -3.50 1.75
N VAL A 437 1.42 -3.51 1.46
CA VAL A 437 0.33 -3.31 2.42
C VAL A 437 -0.42 -4.62 2.61
N GLN A 438 -0.34 -5.17 3.82
CA GLN A 438 -0.93 -6.47 4.17
C GLN A 438 -2.02 -6.35 5.25
N GLY A 439 -1.95 -5.33 6.11
CA GLY A 439 -2.94 -5.03 7.12
C GLY A 439 -4.17 -4.28 6.58
N ARG A 440 -5.30 -4.41 7.27
CA ARG A 440 -6.51 -3.61 7.01
C ARG A 440 -6.43 -2.29 7.76
N SER A 441 -6.78 -1.21 7.07
CA SER A 441 -6.86 0.14 7.62
C SER A 441 -7.97 0.94 6.93
N TYR A 442 -8.12 2.22 7.26
CA TYR A 442 -8.97 3.13 6.49
C TYR A 442 -8.23 3.77 5.29
N TRP A 443 -6.91 3.62 5.20
CA TRP A 443 -6.07 4.33 4.24
C TRP A 443 -6.07 3.70 2.84
N ALA A 444 -5.70 2.42 2.73
CA ALA A 444 -5.57 1.74 1.44
C ALA A 444 -5.91 0.25 1.55
N PRO A 445 -6.45 -0.37 0.48
CA PRO A 445 -6.71 -1.81 0.46
C PRO A 445 -5.42 -2.62 0.59
N CYS A 446 -5.47 -3.69 1.40
CA CYS A 446 -4.37 -4.64 1.42
C CYS A 446 -4.33 -5.50 0.15
N ASN A 447 -3.19 -6.14 -0.08
CA ASN A 447 -3.00 -6.98 -1.25
C ASN A 447 -3.92 -8.22 -1.20
N ILE A 448 -4.64 -8.51 -2.28
CA ILE A 448 -5.51 -9.71 -2.39
C ILE A 448 -4.77 -10.95 -2.93
N GLY A 449 -3.44 -10.87 -3.02
CA GLY A 449 -2.53 -11.92 -3.47
C GLY A 449 -1.07 -11.47 -3.29
N PRO A 450 -0.07 -12.31 -3.60
CA PRO A 450 1.35 -11.99 -3.44
C PRO A 450 1.84 -10.93 -4.43
N TYR A 451 1.63 -9.66 -4.10
CA TYR A 451 2.18 -8.53 -4.84
C TYR A 451 2.37 -7.35 -3.90
N SER A 452 3.28 -6.47 -4.27
CA SER A 452 3.44 -5.18 -3.62
C SER A 452 2.65 -4.13 -4.39
N GLN A 453 2.01 -3.20 -3.71
CA GLN A 453 1.21 -2.13 -4.31
C GLN A 453 2.05 -1.24 -5.23
N GLY A 454 3.31 -0.99 -4.87
CA GLY A 454 4.27 -0.28 -5.71
C GLY A 454 5.69 -0.81 -5.52
N ILE A 455 6.48 -0.85 -6.59
CA ILE A 455 7.88 -1.30 -6.59
C ILE A 455 8.75 -0.38 -7.45
N TRP A 456 9.95 -0.05 -6.98
CA TRP A 456 10.97 0.66 -7.76
C TRP A 456 12.38 0.16 -7.41
N SER A 457 13.35 0.51 -8.26
CA SER A 457 14.77 0.29 -7.95
C SER A 457 15.24 1.39 -7.00
N SER A 458 15.85 1.02 -5.87
CA SER A 458 16.21 1.95 -4.79
C SER A 458 17.20 3.04 -5.22
N ASP A 459 18.01 2.77 -6.24
CA ASP A 459 19.01 3.71 -6.78
C ASP A 459 18.50 4.53 -7.97
N ASP A 460 17.24 4.36 -8.38
CA ASP A 460 16.68 5.16 -9.47
C ASP A 460 16.47 6.60 -9.00
N ALA A 461 17.26 7.52 -9.56
CA ALA A 461 17.28 8.92 -9.18
C ALA A 461 15.92 9.62 -9.33
N ASN A 462 15.13 9.20 -10.34
CA ASN A 462 13.78 9.70 -10.60
C ASN A 462 12.68 8.85 -9.92
N GLN A 463 13.06 7.74 -9.27
CA GLN A 463 12.15 6.81 -8.61
C GLN A 463 11.04 6.31 -9.55
N VAL A 464 11.40 5.71 -10.69
CA VAL A 464 10.41 5.12 -11.60
C VAL A 464 9.77 3.91 -10.92
N CYS A 465 8.48 4.04 -10.63
CA CYS A 465 7.69 3.09 -9.87
C CYS A 465 6.71 2.33 -10.76
N PHE A 466 6.65 1.01 -10.57
CA PHE A 466 5.59 0.16 -11.12
C PHE A 466 4.48 0.03 -10.08
N ILE A 467 3.28 0.52 -10.41
CA ILE A 467 2.11 0.49 -9.54
C ILE A 467 1.20 -0.67 -9.95
N SER A 468 0.88 -1.53 -8.99
CA SER A 468 -0.05 -2.64 -9.18
C SER A 468 -1.46 -2.15 -9.47
N GLY A 469 -2.26 -3.00 -10.12
CA GLY A 469 -3.67 -2.71 -10.38
C GLY A 469 -4.46 -2.44 -9.10
N GLN A 470 -5.17 -1.31 -9.06
CA GLN A 470 -6.06 -0.91 -7.98
C GLN A 470 -7.51 -1.06 -8.41
N ILE A 471 -8.29 -1.81 -7.65
CA ILE A 471 -9.74 -1.99 -7.82
C ILE A 471 -10.49 -1.32 -6.67
N GLY A 472 -11.77 -1.00 -6.87
CA GLY A 472 -12.61 -0.28 -5.90
C GLY A 472 -13.04 -1.10 -4.68
N LEU A 473 -12.07 -1.51 -3.86
CA LEU A 473 -12.27 -2.17 -2.57
C LEU A 473 -12.42 -1.14 -1.46
N ILE A 474 -13.33 -1.39 -0.53
CA ILE A 474 -13.45 -0.63 0.71
C ILE A 474 -12.31 -1.07 1.64
N PRO A 475 -11.31 -0.21 1.97
CA PRO A 475 -10.08 -0.61 2.65
C PRO A 475 -10.29 -1.39 3.96
N GLN A 476 -11.25 -0.94 4.78
CA GLN A 476 -11.51 -1.49 6.11
C GLN A 476 -12.12 -2.90 6.09
N SER A 477 -12.97 -3.19 5.10
CA SER A 477 -13.69 -4.47 5.01
C SER A 477 -13.05 -5.43 3.99
N MET A 478 -12.28 -4.89 3.02
CA MET A 478 -11.81 -5.60 1.83
C MET A 478 -12.94 -6.14 0.95
N GLU A 479 -14.13 -5.55 1.07
CA GLU A 479 -15.27 -5.83 0.19
C GLU A 479 -15.25 -4.90 -1.01
N LEU A 480 -15.79 -5.39 -2.12
CA LEU A 480 -15.95 -4.59 -3.32
C LEU A 480 -17.12 -3.62 -3.14
N MET A 481 -16.95 -2.36 -3.56
CA MET A 481 -18.02 -1.37 -3.51
C MET A 481 -19.21 -1.83 -4.38
N GLN A 482 -20.36 -2.10 -3.77
CA GLN A 482 -21.51 -2.72 -4.45
C GLN A 482 -22.48 -1.73 -5.13
N GLN A 483 -22.46 -0.45 -4.74
CA GLN A 483 -23.63 0.42 -4.99
C GLN A 483 -23.59 1.24 -6.29
N ASP A 484 -22.44 1.35 -6.99
CA ASP A 484 -22.36 2.09 -8.26
C ASP A 484 -21.04 1.82 -8.99
N SER A 485 -21.10 1.50 -10.28
CA SER A 485 -19.92 1.30 -11.12
C SER A 485 -19.11 2.60 -11.28
N LEU A 486 -19.74 3.77 -11.24
CA LEU A 486 -19.06 5.07 -11.21
C LEU A 486 -18.23 5.21 -9.94
N HIS A 487 -18.82 5.03 -8.75
CA HIS A 487 -18.07 5.18 -7.51
C HIS A 487 -16.99 4.11 -7.37
N GLN A 488 -17.22 2.90 -7.87
CA GLN A 488 -16.19 1.87 -7.92
C GLN A 488 -14.99 2.30 -8.78
N THR A 489 -15.26 2.94 -9.92
CA THR A 489 -14.22 3.48 -10.83
C THR A 489 -13.43 4.61 -10.16
N VAL A 490 -14.14 5.54 -9.50
CA VAL A 490 -13.53 6.66 -8.79
C VAL A 490 -12.72 6.19 -7.58
N LEU A 491 -13.27 5.25 -6.79
CA LEU A 491 -12.58 4.69 -5.63
C LEU A 491 -11.30 3.95 -6.04
N ALA A 492 -11.34 3.21 -7.15
CA ALA A 492 -10.15 2.56 -7.70
C ALA A 492 -9.06 3.58 -8.09
N LEU A 493 -9.47 4.73 -8.66
CA LEU A 493 -8.55 5.81 -9.02
C LEU A 493 -8.00 6.55 -7.78
N GLN A 494 -8.83 6.76 -6.75
CA GLN A 494 -8.40 7.27 -5.44
C GLN A 494 -7.33 6.37 -4.83
N HIS A 495 -7.51 5.04 -4.86
CA HIS A 495 -6.51 4.10 -4.35
C HIS A 495 -5.19 4.23 -5.11
N PHE A 496 -5.24 4.33 -6.44
CA PHE A 496 -4.05 4.55 -7.25
C PHE A 496 -3.32 5.85 -6.87
N ASP A 497 -4.04 6.98 -6.77
CA ASP A 497 -3.48 8.27 -6.38
C ASP A 497 -2.91 8.26 -4.96
N THR A 498 -3.62 7.62 -4.02
CA THR A 498 -3.19 7.46 -2.62
C THR A 498 -1.84 6.75 -2.56
N LEU A 499 -1.65 5.67 -3.33
CA LEU A 499 -0.37 4.98 -3.40
C LEU A 499 0.74 5.85 -4.01
N CYS A 500 0.43 6.61 -5.06
CA CYS A 500 1.39 7.52 -5.71
C CYS A 500 1.85 8.62 -4.75
N LYS A 501 0.93 9.20 -3.97
CA LYS A 501 1.22 10.16 -2.89
C LYS A 501 2.10 9.53 -1.82
N THR A 502 1.75 8.34 -1.33
CA THR A 502 2.49 7.67 -0.24
C THR A 502 3.93 7.32 -0.62
N ILE A 503 4.18 6.87 -1.85
CA ILE A 503 5.55 6.56 -2.29
C ILE A 503 6.28 7.77 -2.88
N ASN A 504 5.64 8.94 -2.95
CA ASN A 504 6.17 10.14 -3.58
C ASN A 504 6.55 9.96 -5.06
N ALA A 505 5.72 9.25 -5.83
CA ALA A 505 5.88 9.04 -7.27
C ALA A 505 4.60 9.45 -8.01
N GLN A 506 4.38 10.77 -8.11
CA GLN A 506 3.11 11.35 -8.52
C GLN A 506 3.01 11.63 -10.02
N ARG A 507 4.11 11.68 -10.79
CA ARG A 507 4.06 11.96 -12.23
C ARG A 507 3.75 10.69 -13.02
N LYS A 508 2.79 10.74 -13.94
CA LYS A 508 2.33 9.56 -14.70
C LYS A 508 3.09 9.44 -16.00
N LEU A 509 3.56 8.23 -16.30
CA LEU A 509 4.40 7.96 -17.46
C LEU A 509 3.72 7.06 -18.49
N SER A 510 3.04 6.00 -18.02
CA SER A 510 2.37 5.02 -18.86
C SER A 510 1.27 4.36 -18.05
N MET A 511 0.02 4.65 -18.40
CA MET A 511 -1.15 4.30 -17.61
C MET A 511 -2.04 3.32 -18.36
N THR A 512 -2.62 2.38 -17.62
CA THR A 512 -3.61 1.44 -18.15
C THR A 512 -4.80 1.38 -17.20
N CYS A 513 -6.00 1.56 -17.76
CA CYS A 513 -7.25 1.30 -17.07
C CYS A 513 -7.90 0.08 -17.70
N TYR A 514 -7.93 -1.04 -16.97
CA TYR A 514 -8.66 -2.22 -17.41
C TYR A 514 -10.11 -2.08 -17.00
N ILE A 515 -11.03 -2.36 -17.92
CA ILE A 515 -12.47 -2.34 -17.67
C ILE A 515 -13.08 -3.69 -18.01
N SER A 516 -14.02 -4.16 -17.20
CA SER A 516 -14.78 -5.41 -17.46
C SER A 516 -16.16 -5.14 -18.06
N ASP A 517 -16.66 -3.90 -17.94
CA ASP A 517 -17.92 -3.43 -18.51
C ASP A 517 -17.65 -2.21 -19.40
N GLU A 518 -18.25 -2.16 -20.59
CA GLU A 518 -18.12 -1.00 -21.49
C GLU A 518 -18.97 0.18 -21.04
N SER A 519 -19.99 -0.06 -20.21
CA SER A 519 -20.90 0.97 -19.72
C SER A 519 -20.19 2.08 -18.92
N ILE A 520 -18.98 1.80 -18.42
CA ILE A 520 -18.17 2.74 -17.63
C ILE A 520 -17.13 3.51 -18.45
N ILE A 521 -17.01 3.30 -19.76
CA ILE A 521 -15.96 3.94 -20.57
C ILE A 521 -16.00 5.46 -20.40
N ASP A 522 -17.19 6.06 -20.56
CA ASP A 522 -17.36 7.51 -20.44
C ASP A 522 -16.99 8.00 -19.02
N ASN A 523 -17.37 7.24 -17.98
CA ASN A 523 -17.00 7.56 -16.60
C ASN A 523 -15.50 7.45 -16.38
N ALA A 524 -14.82 6.45 -16.94
CA ALA A 524 -13.38 6.26 -16.80
C ALA A 524 -12.59 7.36 -17.54
N CYS A 525 -13.00 7.71 -18.76
CA CYS A 525 -12.43 8.81 -19.54
C CYS A 525 -12.56 10.14 -18.80
N GLU A 526 -13.77 10.49 -18.39
CA GLU A 526 -14.04 11.77 -17.73
C GLU A 526 -13.36 11.83 -16.35
N ALA A 527 -13.37 10.73 -15.58
CA ALA A 527 -12.68 10.68 -14.28
C ALA A 527 -11.18 10.92 -14.45
N TRP A 528 -10.58 10.34 -15.49
CA TRP A 528 -9.17 10.53 -15.80
C TRP A 528 -8.84 11.96 -16.20
N VAL A 529 -9.64 12.57 -17.08
CA VAL A 529 -9.42 13.96 -17.53
C VAL A 529 -9.61 14.94 -16.38
N LEU A 530 -10.68 14.77 -15.58
CA LEU A 530 -10.91 15.57 -14.37
C LEU A 530 -9.72 15.47 -13.43
N TYR A 531 -9.33 14.24 -13.10
CA TYR A 531 -8.19 13.95 -12.24
C TYR A 531 -6.92 14.58 -12.76
N CYS A 532 -6.57 14.41 -14.05
CA CYS A 532 -5.27 14.82 -14.57
C CYS A 532 -5.07 16.33 -14.68
N CYS A 533 -6.08 17.11 -15.08
CA CYS A 533 -5.84 18.50 -15.47
C CYS A 533 -7.05 19.45 -15.41
N GLN A 534 -8.17 19.09 -14.78
CA GLN A 534 -9.32 20.01 -14.67
C GLN A 534 -9.71 20.30 -13.22
N MET A 535 -9.61 19.31 -12.32
CA MET A 535 -10.01 19.54 -10.94
C MET A 535 -9.16 20.61 -10.24
N SER A 536 -7.88 20.75 -10.60
CA SER A 536 -6.97 21.80 -10.12
C SER A 536 -7.48 23.22 -10.41
N ASP A 537 -8.20 23.42 -11.51
CA ASP A 537 -8.83 24.69 -11.89
C ASP A 537 -10.26 24.84 -11.36
N GLU A 538 -10.96 23.72 -11.14
CA GLU A 538 -12.38 23.70 -10.78
C GLU A 538 -12.63 23.69 -9.25
N SER A 539 -11.64 23.31 -8.44
CA SER A 539 -11.81 23.13 -6.99
C SER A 539 -10.58 23.50 -6.16
N ASP A 540 -10.81 24.23 -5.06
CA ASP A 540 -9.82 24.53 -4.05
C ASP A 540 -9.27 23.25 -3.36
N LEU A 541 -10.03 22.14 -3.34
CA LEU A 541 -9.57 20.88 -2.76
C LEU A 541 -8.46 20.21 -3.59
N TRP A 542 -8.31 20.62 -4.85
CA TRP A 542 -7.36 20.06 -5.81
C TRP A 542 -6.26 21.05 -6.20
N MET A 543 -6.22 22.24 -5.59
CA MET A 543 -5.32 23.33 -5.99
C MET A 543 -3.83 22.97 -5.95
N ASP A 544 -3.44 22.06 -5.05
CA ASP A 544 -2.05 21.60 -4.90
C ASP A 544 -1.69 20.48 -5.89
N LYS A 545 -2.68 19.95 -6.63
CA LYS A 545 -2.43 18.90 -7.60
C LYS A 545 -1.83 19.49 -8.88
N MET A 546 -0.64 19.02 -9.23
CA MET A 546 -0.03 19.30 -10.54
C MET A 546 -0.75 18.57 -11.67
N ASP A 547 -0.81 19.24 -12.82
CA ASP A 547 -1.32 18.68 -14.06
C ASP A 547 -0.45 17.52 -14.57
N ASP A 548 -1.11 16.51 -15.11
CA ASP A 548 -0.50 15.34 -15.73
C ASP A 548 -0.96 15.18 -17.20
N ASP A 549 -0.13 14.51 -18.00
CA ASP A 549 -0.44 14.20 -19.40
C ASP A 549 -1.54 13.12 -19.48
N LYS A 550 -2.78 13.54 -19.75
CA LYS A 550 -3.92 12.62 -19.95
C LYS A 550 -3.72 11.64 -21.11
N GLU A 551 -2.89 12.01 -22.09
CA GLU A 551 -2.51 11.21 -23.27
C GLU A 551 -1.77 9.91 -22.92
N CYS A 552 -1.23 9.75 -21.70
CA CYS A 552 -0.52 8.52 -21.30
C CYS A 552 -1.43 7.32 -20.94
N LEU A 553 -2.76 7.47 -21.04
CA LEU A 553 -3.73 6.43 -20.70
C LEU A 553 -4.13 5.59 -21.92
N ILE A 554 -4.08 4.27 -21.74
CA ILE A 554 -4.80 3.29 -22.57
C ILE A 554 -5.92 2.66 -21.73
N ILE A 555 -7.16 2.71 -22.22
CA ILE A 555 -8.28 1.99 -21.62
C ILE A 555 -8.45 0.67 -22.37
N VAL A 556 -8.51 -0.43 -21.63
CA VAL A 556 -8.48 -1.78 -22.18
C VAL A 556 -9.69 -2.56 -21.70
N LYS A 557 -10.57 -2.95 -22.63
CA LYS A 557 -11.68 -3.87 -22.32
C LYS A 557 -11.16 -5.30 -22.24
N ILE A 558 -11.33 -5.88 -21.06
CA ILE A 558 -10.97 -7.28 -20.76
C ILE A 558 -12.22 -8.04 -20.31
N SER A 559 -12.10 -9.36 -20.19
CA SER A 559 -13.23 -10.24 -19.91
C SER A 559 -13.71 -10.17 -18.47
N ASP A 560 -12.78 -10.20 -17.50
CA ASP A 560 -13.11 -10.19 -16.08
C ASP A 560 -11.98 -9.54 -15.25
N LEU A 561 -12.31 -8.80 -14.18
CA LEU A 561 -11.33 -8.32 -13.20
C LEU A 561 -11.42 -9.13 -11.90
N PRO A 562 -10.36 -9.11 -11.05
CA PRO A 562 -10.40 -9.74 -9.73
C PRO A 562 -11.64 -9.30 -8.93
N ARG A 563 -12.27 -10.27 -8.26
CA ARG A 563 -13.50 -10.08 -7.46
C ARG A 563 -14.71 -9.53 -8.22
N GLY A 564 -14.67 -9.49 -9.56
CA GLY A 564 -15.74 -8.93 -10.37
C GLY A 564 -15.77 -7.39 -10.37
N ALA A 565 -14.62 -6.74 -10.20
CA ALA A 565 -14.52 -5.28 -10.33
C ALA A 565 -14.90 -4.80 -11.75
N VAL A 566 -15.38 -3.57 -11.86
CA VAL A 566 -15.68 -2.95 -13.16
C VAL A 566 -14.47 -2.22 -13.77
N ALA A 567 -13.57 -1.70 -12.93
CA ALA A 567 -12.38 -0.95 -13.31
C ALA A 567 -11.17 -1.33 -12.44
N GLU A 568 -9.98 -1.34 -13.06
CA GLU A 568 -8.68 -1.46 -12.41
C GLU A 568 -7.70 -0.42 -12.97
N TRP A 569 -7.14 0.43 -12.12
CA TRP A 569 -6.15 1.44 -12.50
C TRP A 569 -4.74 1.01 -12.10
N GLY A 570 -3.78 1.11 -13.02
CA GLY A 570 -2.38 0.82 -12.75
C GLY A 570 -1.47 1.41 -13.82
N GLY A 571 -0.15 1.30 -13.62
CA GLY A 571 0.79 1.85 -14.58
C GLY A 571 2.18 2.12 -14.01
N ILE A 572 2.89 3.01 -14.68
CA ILE A 572 4.22 3.47 -14.31
C ILE A 572 4.17 4.95 -13.97
N THR A 573 4.77 5.29 -12.84
CA THR A 573 4.92 6.66 -12.36
C THR A 573 6.37 6.99 -12.04
N CYS A 574 6.69 8.25 -11.82
CA CYS A 574 7.95 8.66 -11.22
C CYS A 574 7.76 9.81 -10.23
N LYS A 575 8.79 10.07 -9.44
CA LYS A 575 8.84 11.23 -8.54
C LYS A 575 8.93 12.52 -9.33
N GLU A 576 9.95 12.62 -10.17
CA GLU A 576 10.28 13.82 -10.94
C GLU A 576 10.66 13.43 -12.38
N LEU A 577 10.25 14.26 -13.35
CA LEU A 577 10.60 14.08 -14.76
C LEU A 577 12.04 14.49 -15.08
N VAL A 578 12.57 15.50 -14.38
CA VAL A 578 13.93 16.01 -14.59
C VAL A 578 14.60 16.13 -13.22
N LYS A 579 15.80 15.58 -13.11
CA LYS A 579 16.65 15.74 -11.94
C LYS A 579 18.03 16.24 -12.38
N GLU A 580 18.40 17.42 -11.90
CA GLU A 580 19.71 18.06 -12.14
C GLU A 580 20.61 17.87 -10.91
N GLU A 581 21.93 17.98 -11.04
CA GLU A 581 22.83 17.98 -9.88
C GLU A 581 22.60 19.27 -9.08
N GLU A 582 22.53 19.19 -7.74
CA GLU A 582 22.72 20.36 -6.88
C GLU A 582 24.22 20.69 -6.93
N ASP A 583 24.66 21.39 -7.97
CA ASP A 583 25.98 22.02 -7.95
C ASP A 583 25.97 23.09 -6.86
N GLU A 584 26.80 22.91 -5.82
CA GLU A 584 27.25 24.01 -4.99
C GLU A 584 27.75 25.09 -5.96
N VAL A 585 27.06 26.23 -5.98
CA VAL A 585 27.44 27.39 -6.77
C VAL A 585 28.79 27.88 -6.25
N ASP A 586 29.88 27.46 -6.89
CA ASP A 586 31.03 28.32 -7.06
C ASP A 586 30.88 28.98 -8.43
N ASP A 587 30.59 30.28 -8.38
CA ASP A 587 30.57 31.18 -9.51
C ASP A 587 31.87 31.05 -10.35
N ASP A 588 31.68 31.19 -11.66
CA ASP A 588 32.70 31.38 -12.71
C ASP A 588 33.40 30.11 -13.25
N GLU A 589 32.92 29.60 -14.39
CA GLU A 589 33.67 29.64 -15.66
C GLU A 589 32.85 29.08 -16.85
N GLU A 590 32.84 29.83 -17.95
CA GLU A 590 32.30 29.43 -19.25
C GLU A 590 32.86 28.06 -19.69
N THR A 591 31.98 27.08 -19.96
CA THR A 591 32.32 25.96 -20.85
C THR A 591 31.22 25.69 -21.86
N ASP A 592 31.52 26.07 -23.10
CA ASP A 592 30.87 25.59 -24.32
C ASP A 592 30.94 24.06 -24.45
N ASN A 593 29.87 23.49 -25.00
CA ASN A 593 29.75 22.17 -25.63
C ASN A 593 30.01 20.92 -24.79
N ILE A 594 28.94 20.15 -24.51
CA ILE A 594 28.82 18.75 -24.97
C ILE A 594 27.35 18.42 -25.30
N SER A 595 27.01 18.43 -26.59
CA SER A 595 25.95 17.56 -27.12
C SER A 595 26.49 16.13 -27.26
N PRO A 596 25.74 15.11 -26.82
CA PRO A 596 25.77 13.81 -27.47
C PRO A 596 24.46 13.61 -28.25
N LYS A 597 24.60 13.52 -29.57
CA LYS A 597 23.62 12.93 -30.49
C LYS A 597 23.10 11.60 -29.91
N ILE A 598 21.82 11.56 -29.53
CA ILE A 598 21.07 10.31 -29.44
C ILE A 598 20.07 10.36 -30.60
N GLN A 599 20.10 9.30 -31.42
CA GLN A 599 19.04 9.05 -32.38
C GLN A 599 17.75 8.96 -31.57
N GLU A 600 16.89 9.98 -31.66
CA GLU A 600 15.47 9.77 -31.44
C GLU A 600 15.11 8.46 -32.13
N LEU A 601 14.34 7.60 -31.47
CA LEU A 601 13.45 6.73 -32.19
C LEU A 601 12.62 7.69 -33.04
N ASN A 602 13.10 7.99 -34.25
CA ASN A 602 12.51 8.91 -35.21
C ASN A 602 11.29 8.17 -35.81
N LEU A 603 10.40 7.83 -34.90
CA LEU A 603 9.03 7.45 -35.10
C LEU A 603 8.37 8.78 -35.49
N ASP A 604 8.62 9.22 -36.73
CA ASP A 604 7.76 10.15 -37.48
C ASP A 604 6.37 9.51 -37.57
N THR A 605 5.71 9.40 -36.44
CA THR A 605 4.35 8.97 -36.26
C THR A 605 3.82 9.98 -35.25
N ASP A 606 3.12 11.00 -35.76
CA ASP A 606 2.34 11.96 -34.96
C ASP A 606 1.37 11.26 -33.96
N ASP A 607 1.24 9.93 -34.07
CA ASP A 607 0.36 9.04 -33.34
C ASP A 607 0.90 8.56 -31.96
N LEU A 608 2.14 8.91 -31.55
CA LEU A 608 2.73 8.53 -30.25
C LEU A 608 2.98 9.75 -29.35
N HIS A 609 2.34 9.78 -28.18
CA HIS A 609 2.64 10.75 -27.12
C HIS A 609 3.79 10.24 -26.26
N THR A 610 4.84 11.03 -26.07
CA THR A 610 6.07 10.61 -25.36
C THR A 610 6.37 11.51 -24.17
N ILE A 611 6.61 10.88 -23.02
CA ILE A 611 7.08 11.51 -21.79
C ILE A 611 8.51 11.06 -21.53
N THR A 612 9.39 12.02 -21.24
CA THR A 612 10.81 11.78 -21.00
C THR A 612 11.15 11.96 -19.53
N VAL A 613 11.94 11.03 -19.00
CA VAL A 613 12.48 11.08 -17.63
C VAL A 613 14.01 11.17 -17.70
N ASN A 614 14.54 12.28 -17.18
CA ASN A 614 15.95 12.65 -17.25
C ASN A 614 16.60 12.64 -15.86
N SER A 615 17.80 12.04 -15.79
CA SER A 615 18.74 12.14 -14.68
C SER A 615 20.18 12.09 -15.20
N PRO A 616 21.19 12.47 -14.39
CA PRO A 616 22.59 12.43 -14.83
C PRO A 616 22.97 11.03 -15.33
N GLY A 617 23.34 10.93 -16.61
CA GLY A 617 23.73 9.68 -17.25
C GLY A 617 22.59 8.71 -17.59
N SER A 618 21.32 9.09 -17.39
CA SER A 618 20.15 8.25 -17.70
C SER A 618 19.03 9.06 -18.38
N HIS A 619 18.57 8.57 -19.53
CA HIS A 619 17.48 9.15 -20.30
C HIS A 619 16.50 8.05 -20.65
N LYS A 620 15.29 8.09 -20.07
CA LYS A 620 14.24 7.07 -20.25
C LYS A 620 13.06 7.70 -20.99
N GLN A 621 12.52 7.03 -22.00
CA GLN A 621 11.31 7.49 -22.70
C GLN A 621 10.16 6.50 -22.51
N PHE A 622 8.97 7.06 -22.28
CA PHE A 622 7.72 6.33 -22.16
C PHE A 622 6.75 6.90 -23.20
N SER A 623 6.41 6.10 -24.21
CA SER A 623 5.48 6.51 -25.26
C SER A 623 4.18 5.72 -25.19
N THR A 624 3.06 6.41 -25.30
CA THR A 624 1.72 5.85 -25.42
C THR A 624 1.17 6.21 -26.79
N GLY A 625 0.56 5.27 -27.51
CA GLY A 625 -0.09 5.60 -28.76
C GLY A 625 -1.04 4.55 -29.28
N PHE A 626 -1.73 4.94 -30.35
CA PHE A 626 -2.83 4.18 -30.95
C PHE A 626 -2.60 4.05 -32.44
N VAL A 627 -2.86 2.85 -32.98
CA VAL A 627 -2.65 2.56 -34.40
C VAL A 627 -3.84 1.75 -34.92
N ASP A 628 -4.40 2.17 -36.06
CA ASP A 628 -5.53 1.45 -36.70
C ASP A 628 -5.12 0.71 -37.99
N GLU A 629 -4.03 1.14 -38.61
CA GLU A 629 -3.48 0.53 -39.83
C GLU A 629 -2.38 -0.49 -39.50
N LYS A 630 -2.52 -1.71 -40.02
CA LYS A 630 -1.57 -2.80 -39.77
C LYS A 630 -0.17 -2.46 -40.30
N GLU A 631 -0.06 -1.80 -41.45
CA GLU A 631 1.22 -1.39 -42.03
C GLU A 631 1.97 -0.42 -41.12
N LYS A 632 1.26 0.54 -40.52
CA LYS A 632 1.83 1.48 -39.54
C LYS A 632 2.30 0.75 -38.29
N LEU A 633 1.50 -0.18 -37.76
CA LEU A 633 1.89 -1.00 -36.61
C LEU A 633 3.21 -1.74 -36.90
N LEU A 634 3.29 -2.40 -38.06
CA LEU A 634 4.50 -3.12 -38.44
C LEU A 634 5.72 -2.21 -38.59
N LEU A 635 5.53 -0.96 -39.00
CA LEU A 635 6.60 0.04 -39.06
C LEU A 635 7.09 0.40 -37.65
N VAL A 636 6.17 0.65 -36.71
CA VAL A 636 6.49 0.95 -35.30
C VAL A 636 7.25 -0.21 -34.66
N LEU A 637 6.76 -1.45 -34.81
CA LEU A 637 7.40 -2.64 -34.25
C LEU A 637 8.80 -2.90 -34.84
N LYS A 638 9.02 -2.61 -36.13
CA LYS A 638 10.35 -2.74 -36.74
C LYS A 638 11.34 -1.68 -36.24
N LYS A 639 10.89 -0.43 -36.08
CA LYS A 639 11.73 0.69 -35.65
C LYS A 639 12.19 0.56 -34.19
N THR A 640 11.43 -0.13 -33.33
CA THR A 640 11.67 -0.26 -31.88
C THR A 640 12.57 -1.44 -31.46
N SER A 641 12.98 -2.31 -32.39
CA SER A 641 13.39 -3.70 -32.14
C SER A 641 14.56 -4.02 -31.19
N LYS A 642 15.36 -3.05 -30.73
CA LYS A 642 16.50 -3.30 -29.81
C LYS A 642 16.74 -2.25 -28.75
N SER A 643 16.23 -1.04 -28.95
CA SER A 643 16.36 0.06 -27.98
C SER A 643 15.14 0.18 -27.09
N ALA A 644 14.06 -0.56 -27.38
CA ALA A 644 12.79 -0.40 -26.68
C ALA A 644 12.09 -1.74 -26.40
N GLN A 645 11.22 -1.72 -25.39
CA GLN A 645 10.28 -2.78 -25.08
C GLN A 645 8.89 -2.25 -25.41
N VAL A 646 8.11 -3.06 -26.13
CA VAL A 646 6.76 -2.71 -26.54
C VAL A 646 5.75 -3.60 -25.82
N THR A 647 4.71 -3.01 -25.23
CA THR A 647 3.48 -3.71 -24.84
C THR A 647 2.43 -3.41 -25.89
N LEU A 648 1.94 -4.44 -26.57
CA LEU A 648 0.94 -4.34 -27.62
C LEU A 648 -0.39 -4.91 -27.12
N TYR A 649 -1.36 -4.02 -26.92
CA TYR A 649 -2.75 -4.40 -26.75
C TYR A 649 -3.37 -4.59 -28.13
N TYR A 650 -3.99 -5.75 -28.37
CA TYR A 650 -4.60 -6.06 -29.65
C TYR A 650 -5.76 -7.04 -29.48
N ASN A 651 -6.73 -6.97 -30.39
CA ASN A 651 -7.73 -8.02 -30.54
C ASN A 651 -7.12 -9.20 -31.32
N PRO A 652 -7.23 -10.47 -30.85
CA PRO A 652 -6.69 -11.62 -31.57
C PRO A 652 -7.19 -11.84 -33.00
N ASP A 653 -8.31 -11.20 -33.39
CA ASP A 653 -8.79 -11.15 -34.78
C ASP A 653 -7.77 -10.53 -35.74
N ASP A 654 -6.86 -9.71 -35.21
CA ASP A 654 -5.77 -9.12 -35.96
C ASP A 654 -4.53 -10.05 -35.99
N ASP A 655 -4.15 -10.50 -37.18
CA ASP A 655 -2.92 -11.27 -37.38
C ASP A 655 -1.68 -10.37 -37.20
N VAL A 656 -1.03 -10.44 -36.05
CA VAL A 656 0.23 -9.75 -35.78
C VAL A 656 1.41 -10.74 -35.89
N PRO A 657 2.52 -10.37 -36.56
CA PRO A 657 3.73 -11.19 -36.57
C PRO A 657 4.48 -11.08 -35.24
N PHE A 658 5.25 -12.13 -34.92
CA PHE A 658 6.04 -12.22 -33.70
C PHE A 658 7.34 -11.39 -33.78
N TYR A 659 7.64 -10.64 -32.72
CA TYR A 659 8.88 -9.90 -32.51
C TYR A 659 9.43 -10.15 -31.09
N GLN A 660 10.76 -10.14 -30.94
CA GLN A 660 11.48 -10.49 -29.70
C GLN A 660 11.52 -9.39 -28.62
N HIS A 661 10.92 -8.23 -28.87
CA HIS A 661 10.87 -7.09 -27.95
C HIS A 661 9.43 -6.67 -27.63
N VAL A 662 8.46 -7.56 -27.91
CA VAL A 662 7.03 -7.28 -27.80
C VAL A 662 6.38 -8.20 -26.78
N GLU A 663 5.71 -7.59 -25.81
CA GLU A 663 4.68 -8.22 -24.98
C GLU A 663 3.34 -8.13 -25.72
N TYR A 664 2.72 -9.28 -25.95
CA TYR A 664 1.44 -9.41 -26.62
C TYR A 664 0.33 -9.57 -25.58
N TYR A 665 -0.54 -8.57 -25.53
CA TYR A 665 -1.63 -8.47 -24.57
C TYR A 665 -2.97 -8.63 -25.32
N PRO A 666 -3.49 -9.87 -25.46
CA PRO A 666 -4.75 -10.11 -26.15
C PRO A 666 -5.94 -9.59 -25.32
N VAL A 667 -6.74 -8.72 -25.92
CA VAL A 667 -7.84 -7.99 -25.25
C VAL A 667 -9.07 -7.98 -26.14
N GLU A 668 -10.22 -7.56 -25.59
CA GLU A 668 -11.45 -7.49 -26.36
C GLU A 668 -11.46 -6.22 -27.22
N ARG A 669 -11.19 -5.05 -26.61
CA ARG A 669 -11.23 -3.73 -27.26
C ARG A 669 -10.27 -2.75 -26.58
N ILE A 670 -9.90 -1.70 -27.28
CA ILE A 670 -8.92 -0.70 -26.83
C ILE A 670 -9.49 0.69 -27.08
N PHE A 671 -9.34 1.60 -26.12
CA PHE A 671 -9.80 2.97 -26.22
C PHE A 671 -8.73 3.97 -25.75
N ASP A 672 -8.77 5.17 -26.34
CA ASP A 672 -8.00 6.32 -25.87
C ASP A 672 -8.69 7.00 -24.66
N TYR A 673 -8.03 8.02 -24.10
CA TYR A 673 -8.58 8.81 -22.98
C TYR A 673 -9.87 9.57 -23.33
N ARG A 674 -10.24 9.66 -24.61
CA ARG A 674 -11.47 10.31 -25.11
C ARG A 674 -12.59 9.31 -25.39
N GLY A 675 -12.37 8.01 -25.18
CA GLY A 675 -13.34 6.95 -25.44
C GLY A 675 -13.47 6.55 -26.91
N ASN A 676 -12.53 7.00 -27.76
CA ASN A 676 -12.42 6.54 -29.14
C ASN A 676 -11.82 5.15 -29.16
N GLU A 677 -12.41 4.25 -29.94
CA GLU A 677 -11.92 2.89 -30.08
C GLU A 677 -10.82 2.81 -31.13
N HIS A 678 -9.81 1.98 -30.86
CA HIS A 678 -8.70 1.72 -31.77
C HIS A 678 -8.44 0.21 -31.91
N ARG A 679 -7.83 -0.19 -33.04
CA ARG A 679 -7.45 -1.60 -33.26
C ARG A 679 -6.23 -2.03 -32.45
N PHE A 680 -5.25 -1.13 -32.29
CA PHE A 680 -4.02 -1.40 -31.54
C PHE A 680 -3.72 -0.26 -30.56
N GLY A 681 -3.37 -0.63 -29.32
CA GLY A 681 -2.83 0.28 -28.31
C GLY A 681 -1.40 -0.14 -27.96
N ILE A 682 -0.50 0.82 -27.81
CA ILE A 682 0.93 0.55 -27.66
C ILE A 682 1.52 1.38 -26.52
N HIS A 683 2.18 0.70 -25.58
CA HIS A 683 3.14 1.32 -24.67
C HIS A 683 4.56 0.97 -25.11
N VAL A 684 5.41 1.97 -25.31
CA VAL A 684 6.83 1.81 -25.68
C VAL A 684 7.70 2.35 -24.55
N ARG A 685 8.73 1.60 -24.16
CA ARG A 685 9.70 1.97 -23.13
C ARG A 685 11.10 1.83 -23.69
N SER A 686 11.91 2.90 -23.68
CA SER A 686 13.30 2.89 -24.20
C SER A 686 14.29 3.55 -23.28
#